data_AF-A0A0P6X549-F1
#
_entry.id   AF-A0A0P6X549-F1
#
_cell.length_a   1.000
_cell.length_b   1.000
_cell.length_c   1.000
_cell.angle_alpha   90.00
_cell.angle_beta   90.00
_cell.angle_gamma   90.00
#
_symmetry.space_group_name_H-M   'P 1'
#
loop_
_entity.id
_entity.type
_entity.pdbx_description
1 polymer ?
#
loop_
_entity_poly.entity_id
_entity_poly.type
_entity_poly.pdbx_seq_one_letter_code
_entity_poly.pdbx_strand_id
1 'polypeptide(L)'
;MDKLRIGELYAKLKPRILELINTIGGGTGPFAPTPHGLNSPHHTGSLDDNQAPQFLKIDGTRDLIGNLNVANGITIDGVDISALSAAYDAHLITDAHTIYAHAEGSGTRRAYEAGRLNRSILAGNGLTGGGLLTTDQTLSVLLNASWSGLSVDGNGLRINTAAAFTWTNDHVFQGLTKTRHLYPELTDTYDLGSSTLLWRKGWLSELDAILFSQNTVTLLGGWLLISKDEGALAANVAPADTQIDFGKTMTPGDFVLIRAAGQVEYMRVGTLVGGTTYNVTRNLDGSGANTWSSGTPFAVLGQSGQGRIELNAYDTPRIQLIRQGATYNAQTEIIRIGDLNGNWGYSAQKWGVAIGEYASGKANITIDQDGIIRIRNYATDVIKLSGTDATIENVLKIAGTSSAIAIGNPPPTSSTAGTGLWIDRTGLYGLNASVRQAYFGSDGKLYAGGGNVIIDANGISLNVADDGIPHNSLTLKFIDFSTSTKYGDIGMWYHGQLAIQAATAVFISSYDIVCNSNAIDLEADTIRLEPQTFEVGNTTNVEITGYIAKSTAIACRAYRSTDQPISSGAWTTISFSGVGWDSHPSGISDQWSSGTPTRLTCQVSGLYLITGQLSFAGNATGRRIGRIYLNGSTEIALQSHPATSTNPIHITLSVLRILNSGDYIELGAYQDSGSSLNVLTGSFTPVLSWTRIV
;
A
#
# COMPACT_ATOMS: atom_id res chain seq x y z
N MET A 1 -70.14 20.73 224.25
CA MET A 1 -70.00 22.05 223.61
C MET A 1 -69.27 21.80 222.32
N ASP A 2 -69.99 21.73 221.21
CA ASP A 2 -70.27 22.92 220.41
C ASP A 2 -69.02 23.76 220.17
N LYS A 3 -68.71 23.95 218.88
CA LYS A 3 -67.81 24.94 218.28
C LYS A 3 -66.49 24.37 217.76
N LEU A 4 -66.62 23.95 216.50
CA LEU A 4 -65.64 23.87 215.41
C LEU A 4 -64.49 22.88 215.55
N ARG A 5 -64.53 21.93 214.62
CA ARG A 5 -63.67 20.76 214.53
C ARG A 5 -62.29 21.18 214.06
N ILE A 6 -61.27 20.48 214.55
CA ILE A 6 -59.87 20.77 214.27
C ILE A 6 -59.49 20.60 212.79
N GLY A 7 -60.27 19.82 212.02
CA GLY A 7 -60.20 19.77 210.56
C GLY A 7 -60.58 21.09 209.88
N GLU A 8 -61.40 21.94 210.51
CA GLU A 8 -61.91 23.18 209.92
C GLU A 8 -61.01 24.39 210.20
N LEU A 9 -60.16 24.36 211.24
CA LEU A 9 -59.16 25.40 211.51
C LEU A 9 -57.90 25.22 210.65
N TYR A 10 -57.42 23.98 210.48
CA TYR A 10 -56.25 23.68 209.65
C TYR A 10 -56.56 23.78 208.14
N ALA A 11 -57.77 23.39 207.72
CA ALA A 11 -58.22 23.57 206.33
C ALA A 11 -58.46 25.05 205.95
N LYS A 12 -58.67 25.95 206.92
CA LYS A 12 -58.85 27.39 206.68
C LYS A 12 -57.56 28.20 206.71
N LEU A 13 -56.52 27.76 207.42
CA LEU A 13 -55.21 28.44 207.49
C LEU A 13 -54.23 27.97 206.39
N LYS A 14 -54.27 26.71 205.97
CA LYS A 14 -53.32 26.16 204.98
C LYS A 14 -53.35 26.84 203.59
N PRO A 15 -54.50 27.16 202.99
CA PRO A 15 -54.53 27.83 201.68
C PRO A 15 -53.93 29.25 201.73
N ARG A 16 -54.11 29.98 202.84
CA ARG A 16 -53.65 31.37 203.00
C ARG A 16 -52.13 31.50 203.19
N ILE A 17 -51.47 30.50 203.79
CA ILE A 17 -50.02 30.49 203.99
C ILE A 17 -49.27 30.18 202.68
N LEU A 18 -49.82 29.32 201.83
CA LEU A 18 -49.20 29.01 200.52
C LEU A 18 -49.47 30.09 199.47
N GLU A 19 -50.58 30.81 199.57
CA GLU A 19 -50.83 32.02 198.79
C GLU A 19 -49.83 33.14 199.15
N LEU A 20 -49.44 33.27 200.43
CA LEU A 20 -48.36 34.17 200.89
C LEU A 20 -46.97 33.82 200.31
N ILE A 21 -46.69 32.55 200.01
CA ILE A 21 -45.46 32.10 199.34
C ILE A 21 -45.51 32.39 197.82
N ASN A 22 -46.71 32.40 197.22
CA ASN A 22 -46.90 32.69 195.80
C ASN A 22 -47.09 34.18 195.46
N THR A 23 -47.29 35.05 196.47
CA THR A 23 -47.48 36.50 196.25
C THR A 23 -46.17 37.29 196.38
N ILE A 24 -45.08 36.65 196.83
CA ILE A 24 -43.74 37.26 196.99
C ILE A 24 -42.72 36.45 196.20
N GLY A 25 -42.57 36.74 194.91
CA GLY A 25 -41.49 36.18 194.11
C GLY A 25 -40.10 36.67 194.53
N GLY A 26 -39.07 35.89 194.16
CA GLY A 26 -37.75 36.42 193.79
C GLY A 26 -36.59 36.13 194.74
N GLY A 27 -35.71 35.20 194.34
CA GLY A 27 -34.36 35.11 194.86
C GLY A 27 -34.13 34.17 196.05
N THR A 28 -32.92 33.60 196.01
CA THR A 28 -32.03 33.40 197.15
C THR A 28 -31.19 34.67 197.43
N GLY A 29 -31.65 35.85 196.97
CA GLY A 29 -30.79 36.93 196.51
C GLY A 29 -30.44 36.79 195.00
N PRO A 30 -30.60 37.85 194.17
CA PRO A 30 -30.43 37.88 192.72
C PRO A 30 -29.04 38.41 192.26
N PHE A 31 -28.48 37.90 191.16
CA PHE A 31 -27.30 38.43 190.40
C PHE A 31 -25.90 37.78 190.58
N ALA A 32 -25.76 36.47 190.28
CA ALA A 32 -24.85 35.86 189.25
C ALA A 32 -23.27 36.07 189.31
N PRO A 33 -22.38 35.64 188.35
CA PRO A 33 -22.43 34.74 187.11
C PRO A 33 -21.22 33.77 186.69
N THR A 34 -21.49 32.79 185.74
CA THR A 34 -20.76 31.95 184.64
C THR A 34 -19.58 30.93 184.89
N PRO A 35 -19.14 29.91 184.02
CA PRO A 35 -19.42 29.38 182.63
C PRO A 35 -19.85 27.86 182.43
N HIS A 36 -20.03 27.35 181.18
CA HIS A 36 -20.79 26.12 180.73
C HIS A 36 -20.17 25.32 179.53
N GLY A 37 -20.62 24.08 179.21
CA GLY A 37 -20.23 23.32 177.99
C GLY A 37 -21.43 22.69 177.25
N LEU A 38 -21.36 22.50 175.91
CA LEU A 38 -22.52 22.29 174.99
C LEU A 38 -23.35 20.99 175.18
N ASN A 39 -22.91 20.15 176.10
CA ASN A 39 -23.43 18.82 176.41
C ASN A 39 -24.11 18.70 177.82
N SER A 40 -23.88 19.68 178.70
CA SER A 40 -24.42 19.86 180.06
C SER A 40 -25.93 20.21 180.24
N PRO A 41 -26.47 20.35 181.46
CA PRO A 41 -27.83 20.90 181.66
C PRO A 41 -27.94 22.40 181.35
N HIS A 42 -26.79 23.07 181.27
CA HIS A 42 -26.69 24.41 180.73
C HIS A 42 -26.68 24.39 179.17
N HIS A 43 -26.47 23.21 178.53
CA HIS A 43 -26.56 22.91 177.08
C HIS A 43 -26.54 21.39 176.78
N THR A 44 -27.50 20.69 176.23
CA THR A 44 -27.50 19.19 176.26
C THR A 44 -26.65 18.42 175.21
N GLY A 45 -26.16 17.21 175.54
CA GLY A 45 -25.91 16.06 174.60
C GLY A 45 -24.46 15.59 174.40
N SER A 46 -24.18 14.30 174.10
CA SER A 46 -22.98 13.87 173.32
C SER A 46 -22.62 14.92 172.27
N LEU A 47 -21.34 15.06 171.86
CA LEU A 47 -21.01 15.98 170.77
C LEU A 47 -21.94 15.67 169.59
N ASP A 48 -22.87 16.57 169.30
CA ASP A 48 -23.75 16.40 168.16
C ASP A 48 -22.87 16.40 166.91
N ASP A 49 -23.34 15.76 165.85
CA ASP A 49 -22.62 15.63 164.58
C ASP A 49 -22.09 16.95 163.99
N ASN A 50 -22.63 18.07 164.44
CA ASN A 50 -22.29 19.43 164.02
C ASN A 50 -21.15 20.06 164.85
N GLN A 51 -20.77 19.49 166.00
CA GLN A 51 -19.73 20.03 166.87
C GLN A 51 -18.32 19.56 166.51
N ALA A 52 -18.20 18.59 165.58
CA ALA A 52 -16.92 18.05 165.11
C ALA A 52 -16.97 17.55 163.63
N PRO A 53 -17.21 18.44 162.65
CA PRO A 53 -17.48 18.07 161.25
C PRO A 53 -16.31 17.46 160.47
N GLN A 54 -15.08 17.56 160.99
CA GLN A 54 -13.88 17.03 160.34
C GLN A 54 -13.67 15.50 160.50
N PHE A 55 -14.49 14.82 161.30
CA PHE A 55 -14.32 13.39 161.57
C PHE A 55 -15.35 12.53 160.79
N LEU A 56 -14.90 11.39 160.26
CA LEU A 56 -15.81 10.36 159.75
C LEU A 56 -16.68 9.81 160.90
N LYS A 57 -17.95 9.51 160.62
CA LYS A 57 -18.80 8.81 161.57
C LYS A 57 -18.51 7.30 161.53
N ILE A 58 -18.53 6.68 162.70
CA ILE A 58 -18.34 5.23 162.87
C ILE A 58 -19.47 4.43 162.19
N ASP A 59 -20.66 5.02 162.04
CA ASP A 59 -21.80 4.41 161.35
C ASP A 59 -21.77 4.56 159.81
N GLY A 60 -20.74 5.23 159.27
CA GLY A 60 -20.57 5.44 157.83
C GLY A 60 -21.58 6.38 157.18
N THR A 61 -22.44 7.06 157.94
CA THR A 61 -23.54 7.87 157.38
C THR A 61 -23.14 9.27 156.90
N ARG A 62 -21.84 9.61 156.90
CA ARG A 62 -21.36 10.95 156.51
C ARG A 62 -20.69 10.92 155.14
N ASP A 63 -21.27 11.66 154.19
CA ASP A 63 -20.69 11.88 152.86
C ASP A 63 -19.41 12.71 152.94
N LEU A 64 -18.35 12.24 152.28
CA LEU A 64 -17.11 12.98 152.10
C LEU A 64 -17.24 13.88 150.87
N ILE A 65 -17.19 15.20 151.07
CA ILE A 65 -17.28 16.18 149.99
C ILE A 65 -15.93 16.88 149.85
N GLY A 66 -15.28 16.71 148.69
CA GLY A 66 -13.99 17.30 148.35
C GLY A 66 -12.84 16.29 148.23
N ASN A 67 -11.70 16.75 147.73
CA ASN A 67 -10.51 15.92 147.55
C ASN A 67 -9.72 15.81 148.86
N LEU A 68 -9.74 14.62 149.47
CA LEU A 68 -8.90 14.29 150.62
C LEU A 68 -7.66 13.55 150.10
N ASN A 69 -6.49 14.18 150.22
CA ASN A 69 -5.23 13.56 149.77
C ASN A 69 -4.85 12.41 150.71
N VAL A 70 -4.55 11.24 150.14
CA VAL A 70 -4.09 10.04 150.84
C VAL A 70 -2.64 9.79 150.43
N ALA A 71 -1.75 9.53 151.39
CA ALA A 71 -0.35 9.25 151.11
C ALA A 71 -0.17 7.86 150.46
N ASN A 72 0.86 7.72 149.62
CA ASN A 72 1.17 6.45 148.93
C ASN A 72 1.27 5.28 149.92
N GLY A 73 0.64 4.15 149.58
CA GLY A 73 0.65 2.92 150.38
C GLY A 73 -0.39 2.85 151.50
N ILE A 74 -1.23 3.88 151.69
CA ILE A 74 -2.35 3.85 152.63
C ILE A 74 -3.61 3.37 151.90
N THR A 75 -4.15 2.23 152.33
CA THR A 75 -5.39 1.66 151.79
C THR A 75 -6.61 2.22 152.53
N ILE A 76 -7.69 2.47 151.80
CA ILE A 76 -9.03 2.71 152.36
C ILE A 76 -9.83 1.42 152.08
N ASP A 77 -10.39 0.80 153.12
CA ASP A 77 -11.13 -0.48 153.03
C ASP A 77 -10.41 -1.60 152.23
N GLY A 78 -9.08 -1.68 152.36
CA GLY A 78 -8.28 -2.73 151.74
C GLY A 78 -8.06 -2.59 150.22
N VAL A 79 -8.55 -1.52 149.59
CA VAL A 79 -8.30 -1.24 148.17
C VAL A 79 -7.13 -0.25 148.04
N ASP A 80 -6.12 -0.66 147.29
CA ASP A 80 -5.02 0.21 146.87
C ASP A 80 -5.46 0.99 145.61
N ILE A 81 -5.73 2.29 145.78
CA ILE A 81 -6.16 3.20 144.71
C ILE A 81 -5.07 3.37 143.64
N SER A 82 -3.80 3.06 143.93
CA SER A 82 -2.73 3.09 142.93
C SER A 82 -2.85 1.96 141.89
N ALA A 83 -3.55 0.85 142.21
CA ALA A 83 -3.83 -0.23 141.28
C ALA A 83 -4.89 0.15 140.22
N LEU A 84 -5.73 1.14 140.49
CA LEU A 84 -6.70 1.67 139.51
C LEU A 84 -6.00 2.43 138.37
N SER A 85 -4.85 3.05 138.65
CA SER A 85 -4.02 3.69 137.60
C SER A 85 -3.51 2.67 136.59
N ALA A 86 -3.10 1.48 137.04
CA ALA A 86 -2.65 0.41 136.15
C ALA A 86 -3.80 -0.19 135.31
N ALA A 87 -5.02 -0.20 135.84
CA ALA A 87 -6.22 -0.63 135.10
C ALA A 87 -6.66 0.40 134.04
N TYR A 88 -6.46 1.70 134.29
CA TYR A 88 -6.67 2.78 133.32
C TYR A 88 -5.71 2.67 132.13
N ASP A 89 -4.42 2.42 132.41
CA ASP A 89 -3.43 2.22 131.35
C ASP A 89 -3.72 0.98 130.50
N ALA A 90 -4.30 -0.09 131.09
CA ALA A 90 -4.73 -1.28 130.36
C ALA A 90 -5.97 -1.06 129.46
N HIS A 91 -6.83 -0.08 129.77
CA HIS A 91 -8.02 0.23 128.96
C HIS A 91 -7.66 0.98 127.67
N LEU A 92 -6.61 1.81 127.67
CA LEU A 92 -6.14 2.56 126.50
C LEU A 92 -5.52 1.68 125.40
N ILE A 93 -5.21 0.42 125.71
CA ILE A 93 -4.54 -0.53 124.80
C ILE A 93 -5.46 -1.67 124.32
N THR A 94 -6.73 -1.72 124.74
CA THR A 94 -7.71 -2.69 124.23
C THR A 94 -8.66 -2.07 123.21
N ASP A 95 -8.71 -2.72 122.05
CA ASP A 95 -9.11 -2.22 120.73
C ASP A 95 -10.62 -2.38 120.47
N ALA A 96 -11.47 -1.60 121.16
CA ALA A 96 -12.93 -1.63 120.97
C ALA A 96 -13.48 -0.53 120.04
N HIS A 97 -12.64 0.32 119.43
CA HIS A 97 -13.11 1.37 118.50
C HIS A 97 -12.24 1.51 117.25
N THR A 98 -12.24 0.48 116.40
CA THR A 98 -11.70 0.54 115.04
C THR A 98 -12.77 1.01 114.05
N ILE A 99 -12.79 2.30 113.70
CA ILE A 99 -13.14 2.91 112.40
C ILE A 99 -13.12 4.44 112.61
N TYR A 100 -12.38 5.14 111.75
CA TYR A 100 -12.02 6.56 111.79
C TYR A 100 -10.85 6.95 112.70
N ALA A 101 -9.75 7.25 112.03
CA ALA A 101 -8.66 8.02 112.60
C ALA A 101 -9.13 9.46 112.86
N HIS A 102 -9.34 9.80 114.14
CA HIS A 102 -9.04 11.14 114.62
C HIS A 102 -7.68 11.06 115.31
N ALA A 103 -6.67 11.62 114.67
CA ALA A 103 -5.38 11.88 115.29
C ALA A 103 -5.35 13.36 115.70
N GLU A 104 -5.67 13.63 116.95
CA GLU A 104 -5.26 14.85 117.66
C GLU A 104 -4.27 14.40 118.75
N GLY A 105 -3.03 14.86 118.91
CA GLY A 105 -2.09 15.74 118.19
C GLY A 105 -0.69 15.48 118.82
N SER A 106 0.48 15.64 118.21
CA SER A 106 0.93 16.45 117.09
C SER A 106 1.95 15.68 116.22
N GLY A 107 1.77 15.72 114.89
CA GLY A 107 2.87 15.58 113.93
C GLY A 107 3.20 14.17 113.39
N THR A 108 2.34 13.65 112.52
CA THR A 108 2.68 12.77 111.38
C THR A 108 3.09 11.31 111.64
N ARG A 109 2.07 10.52 112.00
CA ARG A 109 1.86 9.13 111.55
C ARG A 109 1.95 8.98 110.01
N ARG A 110 3.12 8.73 109.43
CA ARG A 110 3.24 8.23 108.03
C ARG A 110 4.09 6.98 107.86
N ALA A 111 4.56 6.36 108.94
CA ALA A 111 5.36 5.13 108.84
C ALA A 111 4.52 3.86 108.61
N TYR A 112 3.22 3.87 108.93
CA TYR A 112 2.30 2.74 108.71
C TYR A 112 1.57 2.77 107.34
N GLU A 113 1.83 3.77 106.49
CA GLU A 113 1.44 3.73 105.06
C GLU A 113 2.50 3.10 104.16
N ALA A 114 3.60 2.58 104.72
CA ALA A 114 4.62 1.84 103.96
C ALA A 114 4.06 0.59 103.24
N GLY A 115 2.86 0.11 103.60
CA GLY A 115 2.14 -0.98 102.92
C GLY A 115 1.05 -0.55 101.92
N ARG A 116 0.84 0.76 101.68
CA ARG A 116 -0.08 1.26 100.63
C ARG A 116 0.64 1.97 99.47
N LEU A 117 1.98 2.02 99.48
CA LEU A 117 2.81 2.51 98.37
C LEU A 117 2.97 1.48 97.24
N ASN A 118 1.91 0.75 96.87
CA ASN A 118 1.95 -0.29 95.83
C ASN A 118 1.86 0.26 94.39
N ARG A 119 2.18 1.53 94.16
CA ARG A 119 2.24 2.09 92.80
C ARG A 119 3.65 2.60 92.53
N SER A 120 4.54 1.70 92.12
CA SER A 120 5.82 2.06 91.50
C SER A 120 5.69 1.90 89.98
N ILE A 121 6.14 2.90 89.21
CA ILE A 121 6.34 2.73 87.77
C ILE A 121 7.72 2.10 87.59
N LEU A 122 7.76 0.80 87.30
CA LEU A 122 8.99 0.13 86.92
C LEU A 122 9.41 0.64 85.53
N ALA A 123 10.63 1.14 85.40
CA ALA A 123 11.17 1.59 84.12
C ALA A 123 11.32 0.38 83.16
N GLY A 124 10.38 0.24 82.23
CA GLY A 124 10.53 -0.62 81.06
C GLY A 124 11.28 0.12 79.94
N ASN A 125 11.60 -0.58 78.85
CA ASN A 125 12.29 -0.01 77.68
C ASN A 125 11.56 1.25 77.17
N GLY A 126 12.09 2.44 77.50
CA GLY A 126 11.56 3.74 77.10
C GLY A 126 11.29 4.72 78.26
N LEU A 127 11.18 4.26 79.50
CA LEU A 127 11.14 5.12 80.68
C LEU A 127 12.55 5.21 81.28
N THR A 128 13.15 6.40 81.30
CA THR A 128 14.44 6.63 81.99
C THR A 128 14.20 7.26 83.36
N GLY A 129 14.71 6.62 84.42
CA GLY A 129 14.54 7.02 85.82
C GLY A 129 13.44 6.24 86.54
N GLY A 130 13.82 5.40 87.52
CA GLY A 130 12.91 4.74 88.45
C GLY A 130 13.07 5.31 89.87
N GLY A 131 11.98 5.39 90.64
CA GLY A 131 11.96 5.90 92.01
C GLY A 131 10.59 5.81 92.67
N LEU A 132 10.53 5.99 93.99
CA LEU A 132 9.28 6.08 94.76
C LEU A 132 8.48 7.32 94.34
N LEU A 133 7.20 7.15 94.00
CA LEU A 133 6.30 8.28 93.79
C LEU A 133 5.98 8.92 95.13
N THR A 134 6.57 10.09 95.42
CA THR A 134 6.34 10.83 96.68
C THR A 134 5.05 11.67 96.66
N THR A 135 4.41 11.79 95.49
CA THR A 135 3.08 12.39 95.27
C THR A 135 2.38 11.63 94.14
N ASP A 136 1.05 11.68 94.07
CA ASP A 136 0.34 11.19 92.88
C ASP A 136 0.85 11.96 91.64
N GLN A 137 1.20 11.21 90.59
CA GLN A 137 1.64 11.73 89.31
C GLN A 137 0.69 11.18 88.24
N THR A 138 0.07 12.04 87.46
CA THR A 138 -0.75 11.61 86.32
C THR A 138 0.18 11.36 85.14
N LEU A 139 0.32 10.10 84.71
CA LEU A 139 0.97 9.77 83.45
C LEU A 139 -0.01 10.07 82.31
N SER A 140 -0.17 11.33 81.97
CA SER A 140 -1.00 11.74 80.83
C SER A 140 -0.18 11.57 79.55
N VAL A 141 -0.71 10.81 78.58
CA VAL A 141 -0.32 11.04 77.18
C VAL A 141 -0.83 12.43 76.85
N LEU A 142 0.08 13.39 76.66
CA LEU A 142 -0.26 14.78 76.41
C LEU A 142 -0.85 14.89 74.99
N LEU A 143 -2.11 14.55 74.83
CA LEU A 143 -2.85 14.80 73.61
C LEU A 143 -3.14 16.31 73.60
N ASN A 144 -2.53 17.03 72.67
CA ASN A 144 -2.89 18.42 72.43
C ASN A 144 -4.42 18.48 72.22
N ALA A 145 -5.13 19.37 72.91
CA ALA A 145 -6.59 19.47 72.82
C ALA A 145 -7.09 19.75 71.39
N SER A 146 -6.21 20.23 70.49
CA SER A 146 -6.48 20.39 69.06
C SER A 146 -6.31 19.09 68.24
N TRP A 147 -5.76 18.02 68.82
CA TRP A 147 -5.51 16.74 68.16
C TRP A 147 -6.64 15.77 68.50
N SER A 148 -7.75 15.91 67.79
CA SER A 148 -8.97 15.09 67.94
C SER A 148 -8.81 13.61 67.55
N GLY A 149 -7.58 13.17 67.27
CA GLY A 149 -7.31 11.96 66.52
C GLY A 149 -7.00 10.70 67.32
N LEU A 150 -6.61 10.83 68.58
CA LEU A 150 -6.28 9.70 69.45
C LEU A 150 -7.17 9.73 70.68
N SER A 151 -7.75 8.59 71.03
CA SER A 151 -8.55 8.38 72.24
C SER A 151 -7.92 7.27 73.06
N VAL A 152 -7.77 7.49 74.36
CA VAL A 152 -7.40 6.43 75.30
C VAL A 152 -8.68 5.99 75.98
N ASP A 153 -9.08 4.73 75.80
CA ASP A 153 -10.17 4.12 76.57
C ASP A 153 -9.63 2.98 77.45
N GLY A 154 -10.52 2.38 78.26
CA GLY A 154 -10.14 1.28 79.17
C GLY A 154 -9.56 0.04 78.47
N ASN A 155 -9.57 -0.01 77.14
CA ASN A 155 -9.06 -1.09 76.31
C ASN A 155 -7.85 -0.67 75.44
N GLY A 156 -7.30 0.54 75.63
CA GLY A 156 -6.04 0.97 75.01
C GLY A 156 -6.11 2.30 74.25
N LEU A 157 -5.06 2.57 73.48
CA LEU A 157 -4.95 3.73 72.59
C LEU A 157 -5.63 3.41 71.25
N ARG A 158 -6.58 4.24 70.83
CA ARG A 158 -7.38 4.06 69.60
C ARG A 158 -7.36 5.33 68.76
N ILE A 159 -7.57 5.17 67.45
CA ILE A 159 -7.74 6.27 66.50
C ILE A 159 -9.22 6.66 66.45
N ASN A 160 -9.53 7.96 66.57
CA ASN A 160 -10.91 8.47 66.51
C ASN A 160 -11.45 8.40 65.08
N THR A 161 -12.44 7.54 64.83
CA THR A 161 -13.00 7.31 63.49
C THR A 161 -13.83 8.46 62.92
N ALA A 162 -14.10 9.51 63.70
CA ALA A 162 -14.83 10.71 63.26
C ALA A 162 -13.92 11.87 62.83
N ALA A 163 -12.61 11.77 63.02
CA ALA A 163 -11.66 12.82 62.64
C ALA A 163 -11.02 12.56 61.27
N ALA A 164 -10.77 13.63 60.50
CA ALA A 164 -9.93 13.55 59.30
C ALA A 164 -8.46 13.63 59.72
N PHE A 165 -7.65 12.66 59.29
CA PHE A 165 -6.22 12.60 59.63
C PHE A 165 -5.38 12.92 58.41
N THR A 166 -4.58 13.97 58.51
CA THR A 166 -3.46 14.19 57.58
C THR A 166 -2.21 13.60 58.22
N TRP A 167 -1.81 12.46 57.67
CA TRP A 167 -0.60 11.76 58.04
C TRP A 167 0.57 12.41 57.29
N THR A 168 1.40 13.16 58.00
CA THR A 168 2.60 13.81 57.44
C THR A 168 3.79 12.93 57.79
N ASN A 169 4.63 12.59 56.80
CA ASN A 169 5.72 11.58 56.80
C ASN A 169 5.33 10.18 56.25
N ASP A 170 6.31 9.29 56.14
CA ASP A 170 6.15 7.94 55.57
C ASP A 170 5.39 7.00 56.52
N HIS A 171 4.46 6.23 55.95
CA HIS A 171 3.69 5.20 56.66
C HIS A 171 4.01 3.82 56.12
N VAL A 172 4.40 2.90 57.00
CA VAL A 172 4.66 1.50 56.65
C VAL A 172 3.50 0.63 57.11
N PHE A 173 2.73 0.10 56.16
CA PHE A 173 1.70 -0.91 56.43
C PHE A 173 2.23 -2.29 56.07
N GLN A 174 2.47 -3.14 57.07
CA GLN A 174 3.01 -4.51 56.86
C GLN A 174 1.92 -5.56 56.57
N GLY A 175 0.64 -5.17 56.69
CA GLY A 175 -0.53 -6.05 56.52
C GLY A 175 -1.44 -5.63 55.37
N LEU A 176 -2.69 -6.12 55.40
CA LEU A 176 -3.70 -5.77 54.40
C LEU A 176 -4.24 -4.36 54.64
N THR A 177 -4.11 -3.49 53.64
CA THR A 177 -4.77 -2.18 53.61
C THR A 177 -6.12 -2.32 52.90
N LYS A 178 -7.22 -2.03 53.60
CA LYS A 178 -8.57 -1.97 53.02
C LYS A 178 -9.01 -0.51 52.91
N THR A 179 -9.30 -0.04 51.71
CA THR A 179 -9.85 1.30 51.46
C THR A 179 -11.05 1.23 50.50
N ARG A 180 -11.91 2.24 50.51
CA ARG A 180 -12.98 2.42 49.52
C ARG A 180 -12.46 3.10 48.27
N HIS A 181 -11.80 4.25 48.46
CA HIS A 181 -11.22 5.06 47.40
C HIS A 181 -9.80 5.45 47.79
N LEU A 182 -8.97 5.69 46.77
CA LEU A 182 -7.64 6.23 46.92
C LEU A 182 -7.56 7.44 46.00
N TYR A 183 -7.56 8.63 46.58
CA TYR A 183 -7.44 9.89 45.85
C TYR A 183 -6.02 10.43 46.01
N PRO A 184 -5.35 10.86 44.93
CA PRO A 184 -4.19 11.72 45.07
C PRO A 184 -4.63 13.08 45.63
N GLU A 185 -3.81 13.70 46.47
CA GLU A 185 -4.10 15.03 47.03
C GLU A 185 -4.09 16.13 45.95
N LEU A 186 -3.33 15.92 44.87
CA LEU A 186 -3.23 16.79 43.70
C LEU A 186 -3.18 15.97 42.41
N THR A 187 -3.86 16.43 41.38
CA THR A 187 -3.84 15.83 40.03
C THR A 187 -2.43 15.81 39.47
N ASP A 188 -2.05 14.71 38.80
CA ASP A 188 -0.77 14.52 38.08
C ASP A 188 0.51 14.80 38.90
N THR A 189 0.43 14.77 40.23
CA THR A 189 1.57 15.06 41.11
C THR A 189 2.10 13.82 41.82
N TYR A 190 1.24 12.83 42.09
CA TYR A 190 1.56 11.71 42.97
C TYR A 190 1.44 10.36 42.27
N ASP A 191 2.42 9.48 42.50
CA ASP A 191 2.45 8.13 41.94
C ASP A 191 1.71 7.12 42.84
N LEU A 192 1.06 6.14 42.21
CA LEU A 192 0.58 4.94 42.90
C LEU A 192 1.64 3.83 42.83
N GLY A 193 2.46 3.75 43.87
CA GLY A 193 3.61 2.83 43.93
C GLY A 193 4.91 3.55 43.60
N SER A 194 5.97 2.79 43.30
CA SER A 194 7.30 3.33 42.99
C SER A 194 7.94 2.52 41.87
N SER A 195 8.74 3.18 41.03
CA SER A 195 9.51 2.53 39.96
C SER A 195 10.60 1.57 40.46
N THR A 196 11.01 1.70 41.73
CA THR A 196 12.02 0.82 42.37
C THR A 196 11.39 -0.20 43.32
N LEU A 197 10.14 0.01 43.73
CA LEU A 197 9.40 -0.87 44.64
C LEU A 197 8.04 -1.20 44.02
N LEU A 198 8.01 -2.31 43.29
CA LEU A 198 6.87 -2.71 42.48
C LEU A 198 5.87 -3.56 43.26
N TRP A 199 4.59 -3.29 43.06
CA TRP A 199 3.54 -4.24 43.44
C TRP A 199 3.64 -5.51 42.60
N ARG A 200 3.55 -6.67 43.24
CA ARG A 200 3.64 -7.96 42.53
C ARG A 200 2.55 -8.14 41.47
N LYS A 201 1.31 -7.72 41.77
CA LYS A 201 0.12 -7.81 40.90
C LYS A 201 -0.90 -6.73 41.27
N GLY A 202 -1.59 -6.17 40.28
CA GLY A 202 -2.84 -5.43 40.45
C GLY A 202 -4.02 -6.29 40.00
N TRP A 203 -5.08 -6.36 40.80
CA TRP A 203 -6.34 -7.02 40.44
C TRP A 203 -7.43 -5.96 40.41
N LEU A 204 -7.80 -5.51 39.21
CA LEU A 204 -8.74 -4.43 38.99
C LEU A 204 -9.85 -4.95 38.09
N SER A 205 -11.10 -4.62 38.41
CA SER A 205 -12.26 -5.05 37.60
C SER A 205 -12.33 -4.29 36.28
N GLU A 206 -12.06 -2.98 36.32
CA GLU A 206 -12.13 -2.08 35.18
C GLU A 206 -10.99 -1.06 35.27
N LEU A 207 -10.48 -0.67 34.11
CA LEU A 207 -9.50 0.39 33.90
C LEU A 207 -9.98 1.20 32.69
N ASP A 208 -10.47 2.42 32.91
CA ASP A 208 -11.12 3.24 31.89
C ASP A 208 -10.10 3.79 30.85
N ALA A 209 -9.06 4.47 31.33
CA ALA A 209 -7.98 4.97 30.51
C ALA A 209 -6.61 4.62 31.11
N ILE A 210 -5.73 4.03 30.30
CA ILE A 210 -4.35 3.74 30.66
C ILE A 210 -3.45 4.53 29.70
N LEU A 211 -2.69 5.47 30.24
CA LEU A 211 -1.63 6.15 29.52
C LEU A 211 -0.31 5.48 29.87
N PHE A 212 0.34 4.85 28.88
CA PHE A 212 1.68 4.32 29.05
C PHE A 212 2.70 5.46 28.93
N SER A 213 3.73 5.46 29.77
CA SER A 213 4.78 6.49 29.71
C SER A 213 5.53 6.42 28.37
N GLN A 214 6.02 7.58 27.89
CA GLN A 214 6.82 7.65 26.68
C GLN A 214 8.01 6.67 26.78
N ASN A 215 8.20 5.82 25.77
CA ASN A 215 9.25 4.81 25.68
C ASN A 215 9.10 3.55 26.58
N THR A 216 7.94 3.28 27.17
CA THR A 216 7.66 1.97 27.80
C THR A 216 6.92 1.02 26.85
N VAL A 217 7.37 -0.25 26.78
CA VAL A 217 6.76 -1.31 25.95
C VAL A 217 5.70 -2.06 26.76
N THR A 218 4.47 -2.12 26.26
CA THR A 218 3.44 -3.01 26.79
C THR A 218 3.67 -4.45 26.30
N LEU A 219 3.90 -5.38 27.22
CA LEU A 219 4.05 -6.80 26.89
C LEU A 219 2.68 -7.45 26.75
N LEU A 220 2.40 -7.99 25.57
CA LEU A 220 1.19 -8.76 25.26
C LEU A 220 1.57 -10.23 25.03
N GLY A 221 0.76 -11.16 25.52
CA GLY A 221 1.01 -12.61 25.50
C GLY A 221 0.85 -13.29 24.13
N GLY A 222 1.30 -12.63 23.05
CA GLY A 222 1.32 -13.16 21.69
C GLY A 222 0.08 -12.86 20.85
N TRP A 223 -1.13 -12.82 21.41
CA TRP A 223 -2.36 -12.56 20.63
C TRP A 223 -3.18 -11.42 21.24
N LEU A 224 -3.42 -10.38 20.45
CA LEU A 224 -4.36 -9.29 20.72
C LEU A 224 -5.48 -9.32 19.68
N LEU A 225 -6.72 -9.28 20.16
CA LEU A 225 -7.93 -9.26 19.34
C LEU A 225 -8.68 -7.96 19.60
N ILE A 226 -8.99 -7.22 18.53
CA ILE A 226 -9.95 -6.11 18.56
C ILE A 226 -11.24 -6.67 17.94
N SER A 227 -12.17 -7.07 18.81
CA SER A 227 -13.46 -7.67 18.44
C SER A 227 -14.48 -6.63 17.98
N LYS A 228 -15.60 -7.10 17.43
CA LYS A 228 -16.75 -6.24 17.08
C LYS A 228 -17.35 -5.60 18.33
N ASP A 229 -17.44 -6.40 19.38
CA ASP A 229 -18.02 -6.07 20.67
C ASP A 229 -17.47 -7.04 21.73
N GLU A 230 -17.70 -6.76 23.01
CA GLU A 230 -17.20 -7.52 24.15
C GLU A 230 -18.15 -7.45 25.36
N GLY A 231 -17.88 -8.26 26.37
CA GLY A 231 -18.59 -8.21 27.65
C GLY A 231 -18.12 -9.28 28.63
N ALA A 232 -18.85 -9.43 29.73
CA ALA A 232 -18.63 -10.47 30.74
C ALA A 232 -19.97 -11.12 31.12
N LEU A 233 -19.98 -12.43 31.35
CA LEU A 233 -21.19 -13.17 31.68
C LEU A 233 -21.81 -12.67 33.00
N ALA A 234 -23.12 -12.43 33.03
CA ALA A 234 -23.79 -11.95 34.25
C ALA A 234 -24.00 -13.07 35.29
N ALA A 235 -24.11 -14.32 34.85
CA ALA A 235 -24.38 -15.47 35.70
C ALA A 235 -23.45 -16.66 35.39
N ASN A 236 -23.41 -17.64 36.30
CA ASN A 236 -22.76 -18.92 36.03
C ASN A 236 -23.52 -19.66 34.92
N VAL A 237 -22.78 -20.30 34.03
CA VAL A 237 -23.28 -21.03 32.87
C VAL A 237 -22.80 -22.47 32.98
N ALA A 238 -23.72 -23.41 33.14
CA ALA A 238 -23.47 -24.85 33.15
C ALA A 238 -23.51 -25.43 31.72
N PRO A 239 -22.92 -26.62 31.45
CA PRO A 239 -22.89 -27.22 30.11
C PRO A 239 -24.27 -27.48 29.48
N ALA A 240 -25.30 -27.73 30.31
CA ALA A 240 -26.65 -28.01 29.84
C ALA A 240 -27.48 -26.74 29.53
N ASP A 241 -26.97 -25.55 29.89
CA ASP A 241 -27.71 -24.31 29.72
C ASP A 241 -27.85 -23.94 28.24
N THR A 242 -29.09 -23.73 27.82
CA THR A 242 -29.47 -23.31 26.45
C THR A 242 -29.81 -21.83 26.36
N GLN A 243 -29.81 -21.13 27.49
CA GLN A 243 -30.03 -19.70 27.62
C GLN A 243 -28.90 -19.09 28.44
N ILE A 244 -28.33 -17.99 27.98
CA ILE A 244 -27.23 -17.30 28.65
C ILE A 244 -27.61 -15.83 28.84
N ASP A 245 -27.39 -15.33 30.06
CA ASP A 245 -27.42 -13.91 30.37
C ASP A 245 -26.04 -13.29 30.10
N PHE A 246 -25.96 -12.50 29.04
CA PHE A 246 -24.72 -11.83 28.63
C PHE A 246 -24.47 -10.53 29.41
N GLY A 247 -25.38 -10.11 30.30
CA GLY A 247 -25.27 -8.85 31.05
C GLY A 247 -25.43 -7.58 30.20
N LYS A 248 -25.66 -7.74 28.89
CA LYS A 248 -25.91 -6.66 27.93
C LYS A 248 -26.79 -7.12 26.77
N THR A 249 -27.27 -6.17 25.98
CA THR A 249 -27.96 -6.46 24.72
C THR A 249 -27.00 -7.08 23.72
N MET A 250 -27.40 -8.19 23.12
CA MET A 250 -26.67 -8.92 22.08
C MET A 250 -27.44 -8.89 20.76
N THR A 251 -26.72 -9.04 19.64
CA THR A 251 -27.35 -9.19 18.32
C THR A 251 -27.53 -10.68 18.00
N PRO A 252 -28.77 -11.17 17.80
CA PRO A 252 -29.01 -12.53 17.33
C PRO A 252 -28.26 -12.83 16.03
N GLY A 253 -27.63 -14.00 15.96
CA GLY A 253 -26.80 -14.42 14.83
C GLY A 253 -25.29 -14.21 15.04
N ASP A 254 -24.89 -13.32 15.96
CA ASP A 254 -23.48 -13.11 16.27
C ASP A 254 -22.83 -14.38 16.86
N PHE A 255 -21.58 -14.62 16.48
CA PHE A 255 -20.73 -15.61 17.12
C PHE A 255 -20.00 -14.98 18.31
N VAL A 256 -19.96 -15.72 19.42
CA VAL A 256 -19.24 -15.36 20.64
C VAL A 256 -18.13 -16.37 20.88
N LEU A 257 -16.96 -15.88 21.24
CA LEU A 257 -15.79 -16.64 21.68
C LEU A 257 -15.56 -16.38 23.16
N ILE A 258 -15.51 -17.46 23.95
CA ILE A 258 -15.06 -17.41 25.34
C ILE A 258 -13.75 -18.17 25.45
N ARG A 259 -12.73 -17.51 26.01
CA ARG A 259 -11.43 -18.10 26.35
C ARG A 259 -11.05 -17.72 27.77
N ALA A 260 -11.17 -18.66 28.69
CA ALA A 260 -10.73 -18.48 30.07
C ALA A 260 -10.36 -19.82 30.69
N ALA A 261 -9.49 -19.81 31.71
CA ALA A 261 -9.10 -21.00 32.47
C ALA A 261 -8.62 -22.20 31.63
N GLY A 262 -7.99 -21.95 30.47
CA GLY A 262 -7.52 -23.00 29.56
C GLY A 262 -8.61 -23.66 28.70
N GLN A 263 -9.85 -23.17 28.77
CA GLN A 263 -10.98 -23.64 27.97
C GLN A 263 -11.29 -22.66 26.83
N VAL A 264 -11.92 -23.18 25.78
CA VAL A 264 -12.37 -22.46 24.58
C VAL A 264 -13.78 -22.89 24.29
N GLU A 265 -14.68 -21.96 24.00
CA GLU A 265 -15.97 -22.30 23.41
C GLU A 265 -16.41 -21.24 22.41
N TYR A 266 -16.95 -21.72 21.28
CA TYR A 266 -17.67 -20.91 20.31
C TYR A 266 -19.16 -21.19 20.43
N MET A 267 -19.95 -20.11 20.48
CA MET A 267 -21.41 -20.20 20.53
C MET A 267 -22.04 -19.16 19.62
N ARG A 268 -23.28 -19.40 19.19
CA ARG A 268 -24.07 -18.46 18.40
C ARG A 268 -25.19 -17.91 19.26
N VAL A 269 -25.32 -16.59 19.30
CA VAL A 269 -26.45 -15.90 19.94
C VAL A 269 -27.71 -16.19 19.14
N GLY A 270 -28.74 -16.68 19.81
CA GLY A 270 -30.07 -16.95 19.26
C GLY A 270 -31.05 -15.83 19.56
N THR A 271 -32.33 -16.17 19.65
CA THR A 271 -33.41 -15.20 19.93
C THR A 271 -33.34 -14.69 21.38
N LEU A 272 -33.72 -13.43 21.59
CA LEU A 272 -33.88 -12.84 22.92
C LEU A 272 -34.98 -13.59 23.68
N VAL A 273 -34.70 -13.94 24.93
CA VAL A 273 -35.68 -14.49 25.89
C VAL A 273 -36.28 -13.36 26.71
N GLY A 274 -35.43 -12.47 27.24
CA GLY A 274 -35.84 -11.28 27.99
C GLY A 274 -34.65 -10.58 28.63
N GLY A 275 -34.69 -9.24 28.72
CA GLY A 275 -33.59 -8.44 29.25
C GLY A 275 -32.29 -8.66 28.47
N THR A 276 -31.31 -9.28 29.11
CA THR A 276 -29.98 -9.60 28.57
C THR A 276 -29.76 -11.11 28.39
N THR A 277 -30.83 -11.90 28.52
CA THR A 277 -30.83 -13.36 28.38
C THR A 277 -31.27 -13.78 26.97
N TYR A 278 -30.43 -14.58 26.30
CA TYR A 278 -30.66 -15.05 24.93
C TYR A 278 -30.60 -16.57 24.86
N ASN A 279 -31.40 -17.17 23.98
CA ASN A 279 -31.18 -18.56 23.56
C ASN A 279 -29.80 -18.64 22.89
N VAL A 280 -29.09 -19.75 23.05
CA VAL A 280 -27.75 -19.93 22.45
C VAL A 280 -27.61 -21.30 21.80
N THR A 281 -26.88 -21.34 20.68
CA THR A 281 -26.36 -22.60 20.15
C THR A 281 -24.90 -22.72 20.57
N ARG A 282 -24.65 -23.60 21.53
CA ARG A 282 -23.34 -23.79 22.17
C ARG A 282 -22.52 -24.88 21.50
N ASN A 283 -21.28 -25.04 21.94
CA ASN A 283 -20.40 -26.12 21.47
C ASN A 283 -20.28 -26.19 19.94
N LEU A 284 -20.08 -25.05 19.28
CA LEU A 284 -20.00 -25.04 17.82
C LEU A 284 -18.74 -25.75 17.28
N ASP A 285 -17.69 -25.86 18.11
CA ASP A 285 -16.46 -26.56 17.78
C ASP A 285 -16.51 -28.09 18.02
N GLY A 286 -17.59 -28.57 18.64
CA GLY A 286 -17.81 -30.00 18.91
C GLY A 286 -16.98 -30.56 20.08
N SER A 287 -16.24 -29.73 20.82
CA SER A 287 -15.40 -30.16 21.95
C SER A 287 -16.16 -30.45 23.25
N GLY A 288 -17.42 -30.02 23.33
CA GLY A 288 -18.28 -30.04 24.51
C GLY A 288 -18.61 -28.62 25.00
N ALA A 289 -19.83 -28.40 25.50
CA ALA A 289 -20.17 -27.12 26.13
C ALA A 289 -19.43 -27.01 27.48
N ASN A 290 -18.75 -25.89 27.71
CA ASN A 290 -17.94 -25.70 28.91
C ASN A 290 -18.76 -25.10 30.06
N THR A 291 -18.21 -25.18 31.28
CA THR A 291 -18.74 -24.42 32.42
C THR A 291 -18.06 -23.06 32.47
N TRP A 292 -18.84 -21.98 32.58
CA TRP A 292 -18.30 -20.62 32.73
C TRP A 292 -18.82 -19.96 33.99
N SER A 293 -17.95 -19.35 34.79
CA SER A 293 -18.37 -18.56 35.95
C SER A 293 -18.94 -17.21 35.53
N SER A 294 -19.80 -16.63 36.35
CA SER A 294 -20.15 -15.20 36.26
C SER A 294 -18.87 -14.34 36.25
N GLY A 295 -18.87 -13.27 35.48
CA GLY A 295 -17.72 -12.39 35.24
C GLY A 295 -16.72 -12.90 34.20
N THR A 296 -16.93 -14.10 33.61
CA THR A 296 -16.02 -14.58 32.55
C THR A 296 -16.12 -13.68 31.32
N PRO A 297 -14.99 -13.12 30.82
CA PRO A 297 -15.00 -12.26 29.66
C PRO A 297 -15.26 -13.04 28.37
N PHE A 298 -15.96 -12.41 27.44
CA PHE A 298 -16.25 -12.94 26.12
C PHE A 298 -15.99 -11.89 25.03
N ALA A 299 -15.62 -12.36 23.84
CA ALA A 299 -15.46 -11.54 22.66
C ALA A 299 -16.55 -11.86 21.62
N VAL A 300 -17.14 -10.84 21.01
CA VAL A 300 -18.10 -11.00 19.92
C VAL A 300 -17.35 -10.93 18.59
N LEU A 301 -17.35 -12.03 17.86
CA LEU A 301 -16.73 -12.12 16.54
C LEU A 301 -17.62 -11.53 15.43
N GLY A 302 -18.91 -11.37 15.73
CA GLY A 302 -19.93 -10.89 14.80
C GLY A 302 -20.57 -12.02 13.99
N GLN A 303 -21.46 -11.64 13.08
CA GLN A 303 -22.08 -12.53 12.09
C GLN A 303 -21.50 -12.30 10.68
N SER A 304 -21.97 -13.09 9.71
CA SER A 304 -21.51 -13.01 8.31
C SER A 304 -21.44 -11.57 7.80
N GLY A 305 -20.28 -11.18 7.27
CA GLY A 305 -20.02 -9.85 6.72
C GLY A 305 -19.41 -8.84 7.70
N GLN A 306 -19.45 -9.11 9.00
CA GLN A 306 -18.79 -8.28 10.02
C GLN A 306 -17.32 -8.70 10.19
N GLY A 307 -16.51 -7.91 10.89
CA GLY A 307 -15.08 -8.17 10.97
C GLY A 307 -14.42 -7.77 12.28
N ARG A 308 -13.16 -8.13 12.39
CA ARG A 308 -12.28 -7.93 13.55
C ARG A 308 -10.84 -7.75 13.10
N ILE A 309 -10.01 -7.21 13.98
CA ILE A 309 -8.57 -7.05 13.75
C ILE A 309 -7.83 -7.96 14.73
N GLU A 310 -6.84 -8.69 14.23
CA GLU A 310 -5.99 -9.55 15.05
C GLU A 310 -4.53 -9.16 14.89
N LEU A 311 -3.81 -9.07 16.00
CA LEU A 311 -2.36 -9.06 16.05
C LEU A 311 -1.95 -10.37 16.70
N ASN A 312 -1.34 -11.26 15.93
CA ASN A 312 -1.02 -12.60 16.36
C ASN A 312 0.47 -12.87 16.14
N ALA A 313 1.17 -13.25 17.19
CA ALA A 313 2.54 -13.75 17.20
C ALA A 313 2.64 -15.04 18.04
N TYR A 314 1.50 -15.65 18.39
CA TYR A 314 1.46 -16.92 19.12
C TYR A 314 1.97 -18.07 18.24
N ASP A 315 1.54 -18.12 16.97
CA ASP A 315 2.00 -19.10 15.98
C ASP A 315 3.05 -18.50 15.05
N THR A 316 2.67 -17.49 14.27
CA THR A 316 3.58 -16.73 13.42
C THR A 316 3.17 -15.25 13.41
N PRO A 317 4.13 -14.31 13.52
CA PRO A 317 3.86 -12.87 13.53
C PRO A 317 3.04 -12.37 12.33
N ARG A 318 1.86 -11.84 12.58
CA ARG A 318 0.97 -11.23 11.58
C ARG A 318 -0.06 -10.28 12.20
N ILE A 319 -0.42 -9.27 11.42
CA ILE A 319 -1.59 -8.41 11.64
C ILE A 319 -2.61 -8.75 10.57
N GLN A 320 -3.88 -8.95 10.96
CA GLN A 320 -4.92 -9.44 10.08
C GLN A 320 -6.20 -8.62 10.23
N LEU A 321 -6.82 -8.33 9.08
CA LEU A 321 -8.22 -7.89 9.02
C LEU A 321 -9.07 -9.06 8.53
N ILE A 322 -9.99 -9.52 9.37
CA ILE A 322 -10.75 -10.74 9.12
C ILE A 322 -12.23 -10.41 9.06
N ARG A 323 -12.92 -10.94 8.05
CA ARG A 323 -14.37 -10.91 7.93
C ARG A 323 -14.95 -12.26 8.35
N GLN A 324 -15.93 -12.25 9.24
CA GLN A 324 -16.66 -13.42 9.68
C GLN A 324 -17.58 -13.94 8.56
N GLY A 325 -17.64 -15.26 8.41
CA GLY A 325 -18.51 -15.95 7.47
C GLY A 325 -19.81 -16.47 8.11
N ALA A 326 -20.50 -17.35 7.40
CA ALA A 326 -21.80 -17.89 7.81
C ALA A 326 -21.74 -18.89 8.99
N THR A 327 -20.56 -19.48 9.25
CA THR A 327 -20.31 -20.38 10.39
C THR A 327 -19.25 -19.79 11.32
N TYR A 328 -19.14 -20.32 12.54
CA TYR A 328 -18.19 -19.82 13.56
C TYR A 328 -16.74 -19.85 13.09
N ASN A 329 -16.39 -20.89 12.32
CA ASN A 329 -15.05 -21.14 11.78
C ASN A 329 -14.86 -20.67 10.34
N ALA A 330 -15.90 -20.18 9.67
CA ALA A 330 -15.76 -19.57 8.35
C ALA A 330 -15.22 -18.16 8.54
N GLN A 331 -14.01 -17.92 8.07
CA GLN A 331 -13.33 -16.64 8.19
C GLN A 331 -12.66 -16.32 6.86
N THR A 332 -12.77 -15.08 6.43
CA THR A 332 -12.13 -14.60 5.21
C THR A 332 -11.14 -13.51 5.61
N GLU A 333 -9.86 -13.77 5.38
CA GLU A 333 -8.85 -12.75 5.54
C GLU A 333 -8.86 -11.79 4.35
N ILE A 334 -8.91 -10.50 4.65
CA ILE A 334 -8.95 -9.43 3.65
C ILE A 334 -7.60 -8.73 3.55
N ILE A 335 -6.93 -8.55 4.70
CA ILE A 335 -5.60 -7.94 4.77
C ILE A 335 -4.74 -8.78 5.69
N ARG A 336 -3.49 -8.98 5.30
CA ARG A 336 -2.45 -9.52 6.16
C ARG A 336 -1.16 -8.72 6.00
N ILE A 337 -0.52 -8.40 7.12
CA ILE A 337 0.84 -7.84 7.19
C ILE A 337 1.65 -8.76 8.10
N GLY A 338 2.74 -9.35 7.60
CA GLY A 338 3.53 -10.34 8.32
C GLY A 338 3.70 -11.61 7.51
N ASP A 339 3.62 -12.78 8.14
CA ASP A 339 3.79 -14.07 7.46
C ASP A 339 2.61 -14.41 6.55
N LEU A 340 2.84 -14.47 5.24
CA LEU A 340 1.83 -14.74 4.22
C LEU A 340 1.50 -16.24 4.04
N ASN A 341 2.20 -17.16 4.74
CA ASN A 341 2.01 -18.60 4.58
C ASN A 341 0.55 -19.04 4.77
N GLY A 342 0.11 -20.00 3.94
CA GLY A 342 -1.22 -20.60 3.99
C GLY A 342 -2.32 -19.78 3.30
N ASN A 343 -2.01 -18.60 2.74
CA ASN A 343 -2.95 -17.78 2.01
C ASN A 343 -2.29 -17.07 0.81
N TRP A 344 -3.07 -16.47 -0.09
CA TRP A 344 -2.57 -15.71 -1.25
C TRP A 344 -1.59 -16.47 -2.17
N GLY A 345 -1.66 -17.80 -2.17
CA GLY A 345 -0.80 -18.68 -2.98
C GLY A 345 0.57 -18.98 -2.37
N TYR A 346 0.85 -18.54 -1.14
CA TYR A 346 2.09 -18.85 -0.43
C TYR A 346 1.94 -20.16 0.36
N SER A 347 2.79 -21.14 0.04
CA SER A 347 2.85 -22.45 0.70
C SER A 347 4.00 -22.59 1.71
N ALA A 348 4.79 -21.52 1.87
CA ALA A 348 5.87 -21.42 2.84
C ALA A 348 5.89 -20.00 3.42
N GLN A 349 6.61 -19.84 4.53
CA GLN A 349 6.78 -18.53 5.16
C GLN A 349 7.41 -17.54 4.19
N LYS A 350 6.71 -16.43 3.99
CA LYS A 350 7.22 -15.23 3.34
C LYS A 350 6.65 -14.02 4.04
N TRP A 351 7.54 -13.12 4.42
CA TRP A 351 7.15 -11.85 5.05
C TRP A 351 6.62 -10.89 4.00
N GLY A 352 5.53 -10.20 4.28
CA GLY A 352 4.98 -9.27 3.32
C GLY A 352 3.63 -8.66 3.69
N VAL A 353 2.97 -8.14 2.66
CA VAL A 353 1.65 -7.54 2.73
C VAL A 353 0.76 -8.16 1.67
N ALA A 354 -0.45 -8.55 2.05
CA ALA A 354 -1.47 -9.00 1.12
C ALA A 354 -2.79 -8.27 1.39
N ILE A 355 -3.45 -7.84 0.32
CA ILE A 355 -4.69 -7.05 0.37
C ILE A 355 -5.68 -7.62 -0.65
N GLY A 356 -6.92 -7.81 -0.24
CA GLY A 356 -8.00 -8.36 -1.05
C GLY A 356 -8.23 -9.85 -0.80
N GLU A 357 -9.45 -10.30 -0.98
CA GLU A 357 -9.85 -11.69 -0.75
C GLU A 357 -9.14 -12.65 -1.72
N TYR A 358 -8.60 -13.74 -1.17
CA TYR A 358 -7.99 -14.80 -1.98
C TYR A 358 -9.03 -15.84 -2.41
N ALA A 359 -9.83 -15.48 -3.41
CA ALA A 359 -10.84 -16.37 -4.00
C ALA A 359 -10.98 -16.15 -5.51
N SER A 360 -11.50 -17.15 -6.22
CA SER A 360 -11.73 -17.09 -7.67
C SER A 360 -12.59 -15.88 -8.07
N GLY A 361 -12.13 -15.12 -9.06
CA GLY A 361 -12.82 -13.91 -9.54
C GLY A 361 -12.63 -12.68 -8.65
N LYS A 362 -11.81 -12.75 -7.60
CA LYS A 362 -11.49 -11.61 -6.72
C LYS A 362 -10.10 -11.08 -6.98
N ALA A 363 -10.00 -9.76 -7.11
CA ALA A 363 -8.71 -9.10 -7.24
C ALA A 363 -7.99 -9.05 -5.88
N ASN A 364 -6.67 -9.22 -5.90
CA ASN A 364 -5.83 -9.00 -4.73
C ASN A 364 -4.45 -8.46 -5.13
N ILE A 365 -3.76 -7.89 -4.15
CA ILE A 365 -2.40 -7.37 -4.27
C ILE A 365 -1.53 -8.08 -3.25
N THR A 366 -0.31 -8.44 -3.63
CA THR A 366 0.71 -8.92 -2.70
C THR A 366 2.02 -8.23 -2.91
N ILE A 367 2.74 -8.02 -1.81
CA ILE A 367 4.12 -7.55 -1.75
C ILE A 367 4.84 -8.53 -0.84
N ASP A 368 5.87 -9.21 -1.34
CA ASP A 368 6.63 -10.19 -0.56
C ASP A 368 8.06 -9.74 -0.26
N GLN A 369 8.73 -10.49 0.61
CA GLN A 369 10.10 -10.24 1.08
C GLN A 369 11.15 -10.23 -0.04
N ASP A 370 10.84 -10.80 -1.22
CA ASP A 370 11.75 -10.79 -2.37
C ASP A 370 11.60 -9.49 -3.18
N GLY A 371 10.78 -8.55 -2.70
CA GLY A 371 10.50 -7.29 -3.38
C GLY A 371 9.52 -7.44 -4.54
N ILE A 372 8.80 -8.56 -4.65
CA ILE A 372 7.87 -8.79 -5.76
C ILE A 372 6.51 -8.21 -5.40
N ILE A 373 6.01 -7.32 -6.26
CA ILE A 373 4.65 -6.77 -6.18
C ILE A 373 3.81 -7.46 -7.25
N ARG A 374 2.70 -8.09 -6.86
CA ARG A 374 1.75 -8.72 -7.78
C ARG A 374 0.39 -8.08 -7.63
N ILE A 375 -0.22 -7.72 -8.76
CA ILE A 375 -1.65 -7.40 -8.89
C ILE A 375 -2.28 -8.59 -9.60
N ARG A 376 -3.28 -9.20 -8.97
CA ARG A 376 -3.74 -10.55 -9.34
C ARG A 376 -5.25 -10.65 -9.39
N ASN A 377 -5.74 -11.66 -10.10
CA ASN A 377 -7.07 -12.22 -9.92
C ASN A 377 -6.91 -13.62 -9.32
N TYR A 378 -7.36 -13.78 -8.07
CA TYR A 378 -7.10 -14.97 -7.27
C TYR A 378 -5.61 -15.33 -7.23
N ALA A 379 -5.21 -16.44 -7.86
CA ALA A 379 -3.84 -16.93 -7.93
C ALA A 379 -3.09 -16.49 -9.20
N THR A 380 -3.79 -15.91 -10.18
CA THR A 380 -3.22 -15.55 -11.48
C THR A 380 -2.71 -14.11 -11.46
N ASP A 381 -1.43 -13.94 -11.76
CA ASP A 381 -0.79 -12.64 -11.91
C ASP A 381 -1.35 -11.91 -13.15
N VAL A 382 -1.66 -10.62 -13.00
CA VAL A 382 -2.07 -9.74 -14.10
C VAL A 382 -0.94 -8.76 -14.41
N ILE A 383 -0.37 -8.17 -13.35
CA ILE A 383 0.85 -7.36 -13.40
C ILE A 383 1.77 -7.85 -12.29
N LYS A 384 3.04 -8.01 -12.61
CA LYS A 384 4.07 -8.38 -11.66
C LYS A 384 5.28 -7.47 -11.82
N LEU A 385 5.63 -6.81 -10.74
CA LEU A 385 6.84 -6.02 -10.63
C LEU A 385 7.86 -6.85 -9.85
N SER A 386 9.03 -7.03 -10.44
CA SER A 386 10.17 -7.72 -9.82
C SER A 386 11.38 -6.78 -9.77
N GLY A 387 12.45 -7.21 -9.11
CA GLY A 387 13.71 -6.47 -9.11
C GLY A 387 14.39 -6.35 -10.49
N THR A 388 13.89 -7.06 -11.50
CA THR A 388 14.46 -7.07 -12.87
C THR A 388 13.48 -6.47 -13.87
N ASP A 389 12.26 -7.00 -13.90
CA ASP A 389 11.25 -6.69 -14.92
C ASP A 389 9.91 -6.27 -14.29
N ALA A 390 9.19 -5.42 -15.01
CA ALA A 390 7.76 -5.20 -14.83
C ALA A 390 7.01 -5.94 -15.95
N THR A 391 6.40 -7.09 -15.63
CA THR A 391 5.67 -7.91 -16.59
C THR A 391 4.17 -7.66 -16.51
N ILE A 392 3.53 -7.68 -17.67
CA ILE A 392 2.08 -7.80 -17.79
C ILE A 392 1.82 -9.23 -18.21
N GLU A 393 1.39 -10.07 -17.27
CA GLU A 393 1.24 -11.52 -17.48
C GLU A 393 -0.10 -11.88 -18.17
N ASN A 394 -0.90 -10.87 -18.51
CA ASN A 394 -2.14 -10.97 -19.30
C ASN A 394 -2.26 -9.79 -20.28
N VAL A 395 -3.46 -9.45 -20.74
CA VAL A 395 -3.69 -8.35 -21.71
C VAL A 395 -3.79 -6.99 -21.01
N LEU A 396 -2.95 -6.04 -21.40
CA LEU A 396 -3.11 -4.62 -21.08
C LEU A 396 -4.20 -4.00 -21.98
N LYS A 397 -5.38 -3.73 -21.41
CA LYS A 397 -6.49 -3.10 -22.15
C LYS A 397 -6.45 -1.58 -22.06
N ILE A 398 -6.52 -0.90 -23.21
CA ILE A 398 -6.62 0.55 -23.33
C ILE A 398 -8.07 0.92 -23.74
N ALA A 399 -9.00 0.86 -22.78
CA ALA A 399 -10.44 0.99 -23.08
C ALA A 399 -10.99 2.42 -22.94
N GLY A 400 -10.39 3.24 -22.07
CA GLY A 400 -10.82 4.62 -21.84
C GLY A 400 -10.53 5.51 -23.05
N THR A 401 -11.37 6.52 -23.28
CA THR A 401 -11.17 7.50 -24.38
C THR A 401 -9.92 8.35 -24.21
N SER A 402 -9.42 8.50 -22.98
CA SER A 402 -8.17 9.20 -22.65
C SER A 402 -7.04 8.26 -22.23
N SER A 403 -7.24 6.95 -22.31
CA SER A 403 -6.20 5.97 -21.95
C SER A 403 -5.21 5.83 -23.11
N ALA A 404 -3.92 5.87 -22.82
CA ALA A 404 -2.87 5.63 -23.79
C ALA A 404 -1.57 5.16 -23.13
N ILE A 405 -0.67 4.58 -23.92
CA ILE A 405 0.74 4.41 -23.60
C ILE A 405 1.51 5.51 -24.34
N ALA A 406 2.19 6.38 -23.60
CA ALA A 406 2.98 7.47 -24.16
C ALA A 406 4.46 7.26 -23.82
N ILE A 407 5.31 7.24 -24.85
CA ILE A 407 6.76 7.02 -24.72
C ILE A 407 7.47 8.14 -25.48
N GLY A 408 8.29 8.95 -24.81
CA GLY A 408 9.01 10.05 -25.45
C GLY A 408 9.61 11.03 -24.45
N ASN A 409 10.22 12.10 -24.95
CA ASN A 409 10.80 13.16 -24.11
C ASN A 409 10.54 14.57 -24.70
N PRO A 410 9.58 15.34 -24.15
CA PRO A 410 8.50 14.86 -23.28
C PRO A 410 7.59 13.89 -24.05
N PRO A 411 6.95 12.91 -23.38
CA PRO A 411 6.03 11.99 -24.04
C PRO A 411 4.90 12.73 -24.79
N PRO A 412 4.38 12.15 -25.88
CA PRO A 412 3.23 12.72 -26.56
C PRO A 412 2.01 12.87 -25.63
N THR A 413 1.15 13.86 -25.89
CA THR A 413 -0.07 14.12 -25.10
C THR A 413 -1.36 13.70 -25.82
N SER A 414 -1.27 13.39 -27.11
CA SER A 414 -2.37 12.84 -27.92
C SER A 414 -1.79 12.16 -29.17
N SER A 415 -2.65 11.53 -29.97
CA SER A 415 -2.26 11.00 -31.29
C SER A 415 -1.87 12.08 -32.32
N THR A 416 -1.90 13.38 -31.96
CA THR A 416 -1.56 14.52 -32.83
C THR A 416 -0.58 15.51 -32.20
N ALA A 417 -0.14 15.31 -30.95
CA ALA A 417 0.64 16.32 -30.23
C ALA A 417 1.82 15.70 -29.45
N GLY A 418 3.01 16.30 -29.59
CA GLY A 418 4.24 15.93 -28.89
C GLY A 418 5.23 15.14 -29.75
N THR A 419 6.19 14.46 -29.09
CA THR A 419 7.29 13.73 -29.74
C THR A 419 7.48 12.37 -29.09
N GLY A 420 7.50 11.30 -29.89
CA GLY A 420 7.65 9.92 -29.41
C GLY A 420 6.57 8.97 -29.96
N LEU A 421 6.24 7.93 -29.20
CA LEU A 421 5.20 6.96 -29.51
C LEU A 421 3.96 7.20 -28.65
N TRP A 422 2.79 7.14 -29.28
CA TRP A 422 1.49 7.20 -28.64
C TRP A 422 0.65 6.00 -29.09
N ILE A 423 0.19 5.19 -28.14
CA ILE A 423 -0.67 4.03 -28.41
C ILE A 423 -1.97 4.22 -27.65
N ASP A 424 -3.07 4.34 -28.36
CA ASP A 424 -4.40 4.47 -27.77
C ASP A 424 -5.41 3.56 -28.47
N ARG A 425 -6.70 3.73 -28.17
CA ARG A 425 -7.80 2.97 -28.78
C ARG A 425 -7.99 3.22 -30.29
N THR A 426 -7.32 4.22 -30.86
CA THR A 426 -7.45 4.64 -32.27
C THR A 426 -6.27 4.20 -33.12
N GLY A 427 -5.13 3.85 -32.51
CA GLY A 427 -3.97 3.37 -33.26
C GLY A 427 -2.64 3.44 -32.50
N LEU A 428 -1.56 3.21 -33.25
CA LEU A 428 -0.17 3.38 -32.81
C LEU A 428 0.47 4.49 -33.65
N TYR A 429 0.95 5.55 -33.01
CA TYR A 429 1.39 6.77 -33.66
C TYR A 429 2.83 7.12 -33.28
N GLY A 430 3.70 7.25 -34.29
CA GLY A 430 5.01 7.87 -34.18
C GLY A 430 4.93 9.35 -34.50
N LEU A 431 5.26 10.19 -33.53
CA LEU A 431 5.13 11.65 -33.57
C LEU A 431 6.50 12.31 -33.48
N ASN A 432 6.71 13.36 -34.25
CA ASN A 432 7.85 14.27 -34.09
C ASN A 432 7.34 15.70 -34.17
N ALA A 433 7.49 16.47 -33.09
CA ALA A 433 7.05 17.86 -32.99
C ALA A 433 5.58 18.06 -33.41
N SER A 434 4.67 17.22 -32.90
CA SER A 434 3.23 17.23 -33.21
C SER A 434 2.86 16.89 -34.66
N VAL A 435 3.79 16.30 -35.41
CA VAL A 435 3.53 15.76 -36.75
C VAL A 435 3.58 14.24 -36.70
N ARG A 436 2.53 13.57 -37.23
CA ARG A 436 2.48 12.12 -37.39
C ARG A 436 3.47 11.68 -38.47
N GLN A 437 4.59 11.08 -38.08
CA GLN A 437 5.63 10.61 -39.00
C GLN A 437 5.22 9.29 -39.67
N ALA A 438 4.78 8.34 -38.84
CA ALA A 438 4.20 7.07 -39.28
C ALA A 438 3.24 6.55 -38.21
N TYR A 439 2.15 5.92 -38.61
CA TYR A 439 1.16 5.37 -37.67
C TYR A 439 0.33 4.24 -38.26
N PHE A 440 -0.11 3.32 -37.41
CA PHE A 440 -1.18 2.37 -37.73
C PHE A 440 -2.51 2.97 -37.29
N GLY A 441 -3.44 3.13 -38.24
CA GLY A 441 -4.79 3.59 -37.93
C GLY A 441 -5.71 2.47 -37.46
N SER A 442 -6.88 2.84 -36.92
CA SER A 442 -7.94 1.89 -36.55
C SER A 442 -8.55 1.15 -37.74
N ASP A 443 -8.25 1.59 -38.96
CA ASP A 443 -8.59 0.95 -40.23
C ASP A 443 -7.59 -0.14 -40.64
N GLY A 444 -6.55 -0.38 -39.85
CA GLY A 444 -5.54 -1.42 -40.08
C GLY A 444 -4.47 -1.04 -41.11
N LYS A 445 -4.45 0.21 -41.59
CA LYS A 445 -3.47 0.68 -42.56
C LYS A 445 -2.25 1.29 -41.87
N LEU A 446 -1.07 1.11 -42.47
CA LEU A 446 0.13 1.85 -42.09
C LEU A 446 0.21 3.12 -42.93
N TYR A 447 0.18 4.26 -42.24
CA TYR A 447 0.39 5.58 -42.81
C TYR A 447 1.81 6.05 -42.51
N ALA A 448 2.46 6.73 -43.44
CA ALA A 448 3.76 7.37 -43.26
C ALA A 448 3.85 8.70 -44.03
N GLY A 449 4.91 9.48 -43.80
CA GLY A 449 5.14 10.75 -44.49
C GLY A 449 4.02 11.78 -44.29
N GLY A 450 3.47 11.85 -43.07
CA GLY A 450 2.32 12.73 -42.78
C GLY A 450 0.96 12.17 -43.22
N GLY A 451 0.88 10.90 -43.65
CA GLY A 451 -0.33 10.27 -44.19
C GLY A 451 -0.33 10.12 -45.71
N ASN A 452 0.71 10.65 -46.38
CA ASN A 452 0.87 10.60 -47.84
C ASN A 452 1.35 9.24 -48.36
N VAL A 453 1.95 8.41 -47.51
CA VAL A 453 2.31 7.02 -47.84
C VAL A 453 1.35 6.10 -47.10
N ILE A 454 0.68 5.21 -47.81
CA ILE A 454 -0.30 4.27 -47.24
C ILE A 454 0.07 2.86 -47.68
N ILE A 455 0.15 1.93 -46.73
CA ILE A 455 0.28 0.50 -47.01
C ILE A 455 -0.96 -0.20 -46.48
N ASP A 456 -1.67 -0.89 -47.36
CA ASP A 456 -2.86 -1.67 -47.03
C ASP A 456 -2.95 -2.97 -47.84
N ALA A 457 -4.08 -3.68 -47.75
CA ALA A 457 -4.29 -4.97 -48.43
C ALA A 457 -4.20 -4.88 -49.97
N ASN A 458 -4.35 -3.69 -50.56
CA ASN A 458 -4.23 -3.45 -52.00
C ASN A 458 -2.82 -3.02 -52.44
N GLY A 459 -1.86 -2.94 -51.50
CA GLY A 459 -0.46 -2.61 -51.79
C GLY A 459 -0.01 -1.27 -51.20
N ILE A 460 0.94 -0.61 -51.87
CA ILE A 460 1.52 0.67 -51.45
C ILE A 460 0.91 1.78 -52.31
N SER A 461 0.27 2.75 -51.66
CA SER A 461 -0.21 3.98 -52.27
C SER A 461 0.64 5.16 -51.83
N LEU A 462 1.05 5.99 -52.78
CA LEU A 462 1.72 7.27 -52.51
C LEU A 462 0.75 8.36 -52.98
N ASN A 463 0.11 9.04 -52.03
CA ASN A 463 -0.84 10.13 -52.27
C ASN A 463 -0.11 11.48 -52.20
N VAL A 464 -0.38 12.36 -53.16
CA VAL A 464 0.11 13.74 -53.14
C VAL A 464 -1.09 14.60 -52.76
N ALA A 465 -1.00 15.32 -51.65
CA ALA A 465 -1.99 16.36 -51.35
C ALA A 465 -2.01 17.35 -52.52
N ASP A 466 -3.21 17.65 -53.02
CA ASP A 466 -3.47 18.40 -54.25
C ASP A 466 -3.17 19.92 -54.11
N ASP A 467 -1.97 20.26 -53.63
CA ASP A 467 -1.55 21.62 -53.29
C ASP A 467 -1.06 22.45 -54.50
N GLY A 468 -1.43 22.06 -55.73
CA GLY A 468 -1.10 22.82 -56.94
C GLY A 468 0.40 22.86 -57.29
N ILE A 469 1.21 21.94 -56.74
CA ILE A 469 2.61 21.75 -57.13
C ILE A 469 2.66 20.69 -58.25
N PRO A 470 3.38 20.91 -59.37
CA PRO A 470 3.45 19.96 -60.47
C PRO A 470 3.85 18.54 -60.00
N HIS A 471 3.04 17.54 -60.36
CA HIS A 471 3.16 16.12 -59.99
C HIS A 471 4.35 15.42 -60.67
N ASN A 472 5.56 15.91 -60.48
CA ASN A 472 6.79 15.37 -61.08
C ASN A 472 7.65 14.54 -60.10
N SER A 473 7.09 14.12 -58.95
CA SER A 473 7.90 13.58 -57.84
C SER A 473 7.32 12.32 -57.15
N LEU A 474 6.36 11.61 -57.74
CA LEU A 474 5.88 10.33 -57.20
C LEU A 474 6.75 9.18 -57.70
N THR A 475 7.92 9.01 -57.10
CA THR A 475 8.88 7.98 -57.48
C THR A 475 9.01 6.93 -56.39
N LEU A 476 8.73 5.67 -56.69
CA LEU A 476 9.24 4.54 -55.92
C LEU A 476 10.72 4.38 -56.28
N LYS A 477 11.62 4.80 -55.37
CA LYS A 477 13.06 4.77 -55.59
C LYS A 477 13.65 3.44 -55.15
N PHE A 478 14.41 2.78 -56.02
CA PHE A 478 15.23 1.63 -55.66
C PHE A 478 16.67 2.09 -55.46
N ILE A 479 17.12 2.13 -54.21
CA ILE A 479 18.45 2.60 -53.80
C ILE A 479 19.21 1.44 -53.18
N ASP A 480 20.48 1.30 -53.54
CA ASP A 480 21.38 0.42 -52.80
C ASP A 480 22.04 1.14 -51.64
N PHE A 481 21.68 0.67 -50.45
CA PHE A 481 22.09 1.26 -49.19
C PHE A 481 23.60 1.17 -48.93
N SER A 482 24.35 0.31 -49.64
CA SER A 482 25.80 0.19 -49.46
C SER A 482 26.59 1.28 -50.19
N THR A 483 26.03 1.85 -51.26
CA THR A 483 26.70 2.86 -52.09
C THR A 483 25.94 4.19 -52.17
N SER A 484 24.71 4.23 -51.64
CA SER A 484 23.74 5.32 -51.87
C SER A 484 23.47 5.58 -53.37
N THR A 485 23.80 4.63 -54.23
CA THR A 485 23.61 4.74 -55.69
C THR A 485 22.18 4.37 -56.04
N LYS A 486 21.54 5.20 -56.88
CA LYS A 486 20.17 5.02 -57.37
C LYS A 486 20.18 4.04 -58.56
N TYR A 487 19.46 2.92 -58.46
CA TYR A 487 19.35 1.95 -59.55
C TYR A 487 18.23 2.28 -60.55
N GLY A 488 17.20 3.02 -60.09
CA GLY A 488 16.10 3.50 -60.93
C GLY A 488 14.93 4.00 -60.09
N ASP A 489 14.03 4.74 -60.72
CA ASP A 489 12.74 5.13 -60.15
C ASP A 489 11.61 4.53 -61.00
N ILE A 490 10.56 4.04 -60.34
CA ILE A 490 9.26 3.84 -60.99
C ILE A 490 8.43 5.09 -60.73
N GLY A 491 8.19 5.88 -61.77
CA GLY A 491 7.37 7.08 -61.73
C GLY A 491 6.11 6.92 -62.58
N MET A 492 4.98 7.42 -62.10
CA MET A 492 3.77 7.58 -62.90
C MET A 492 3.75 9.00 -63.47
N TRP A 493 3.79 9.14 -64.80
CA TRP A 493 3.54 10.41 -65.47
C TRP A 493 2.03 10.60 -65.68
N TYR A 494 1.58 11.85 -65.63
CA TYR A 494 0.18 12.21 -65.88
C TYR A 494 -0.27 11.61 -67.22
N HIS A 495 -1.43 10.92 -67.23
CA HIS A 495 -2.03 10.11 -68.31
C HIS A 495 -1.82 8.57 -68.29
N GLY A 496 -1.43 7.98 -67.17
CA GLY A 496 -1.61 6.52 -66.97
C GLY A 496 -0.61 5.64 -67.72
N GLN A 497 0.53 6.18 -68.14
CA GLN A 497 1.67 5.40 -68.61
C GLN A 497 2.75 5.27 -67.52
N LEU A 498 3.19 4.03 -67.29
CA LEU A 498 4.28 3.67 -66.38
C LEU A 498 5.63 4.06 -67.01
N ALA A 499 6.33 5.03 -66.44
CA ALA A 499 7.68 5.40 -66.88
C ALA A 499 8.73 4.74 -65.97
N ILE A 500 9.48 3.78 -66.53
CA ILE A 500 10.63 3.14 -65.86
C ILE A 500 11.90 3.79 -66.39
N GLN A 501 12.55 4.64 -65.59
CA GLN A 501 13.84 5.24 -65.95
C GLN A 501 14.97 4.47 -65.24
N ALA A 502 15.59 3.51 -65.93
CA ALA A 502 16.75 2.77 -65.40
C ALA A 502 18.06 3.39 -65.91
N ALA A 503 19.04 3.52 -65.02
CA ALA A 503 20.37 4.03 -65.37
C ALA A 503 21.23 3.01 -66.16
N THR A 504 20.88 1.72 -66.10
CA THR A 504 21.51 0.64 -66.87
C THR A 504 20.49 -0.50 -67.07
N ALA A 505 20.13 -0.77 -68.34
CA ALA A 505 19.33 -1.90 -68.84
C ALA A 505 18.12 -2.36 -68.00
N VAL A 506 16.91 -2.06 -68.50
CA VAL A 506 15.65 -2.63 -68.01
C VAL A 506 15.50 -4.06 -68.56
N PHE A 507 15.64 -5.09 -67.72
CA PHE A 507 15.19 -6.45 -68.04
C PHE A 507 13.71 -6.58 -67.67
N ILE A 508 12.80 -6.33 -68.62
CA ILE A 508 11.40 -6.75 -68.48
C ILE A 508 11.28 -8.18 -69.01
N SER A 509 10.96 -9.11 -68.11
CA SER A 509 10.57 -10.48 -68.47
C SER A 509 9.30 -10.42 -69.33
N SER A 510 9.33 -11.03 -70.52
CA SER A 510 8.32 -10.95 -71.57
C SER A 510 6.96 -11.62 -71.26
N TYR A 511 6.63 -11.88 -70.00
CA TYR A 511 5.38 -12.55 -69.64
C TYR A 511 4.23 -11.61 -69.28
N ASP A 512 4.49 -10.35 -68.86
CA ASP A 512 3.44 -9.47 -68.30
C ASP A 512 3.44 -8.04 -68.89
N ILE A 513 3.58 -7.89 -70.21
CA ILE A 513 3.24 -6.62 -70.88
C ILE A 513 2.03 -6.84 -71.80
N VAL A 514 0.84 -6.52 -71.32
CA VAL A 514 -0.28 -6.13 -72.19
C VAL A 514 -0.18 -4.62 -72.37
N CYS A 515 0.47 -4.18 -73.45
CA CYS A 515 0.51 -2.77 -73.83
C CYS A 515 -0.72 -2.44 -74.69
N ASN A 516 -1.74 -1.86 -74.07
CA ASN A 516 -2.95 -1.37 -74.72
C ASN A 516 -2.84 0.15 -74.97
N SER A 517 -1.92 0.56 -75.84
CA SER A 517 -2.02 1.77 -76.69
C SER A 517 -0.73 2.03 -77.47
N ASN A 518 -0.91 2.56 -78.69
CA ASN A 518 0.07 2.72 -79.77
C ASN A 518 1.09 3.85 -79.57
N ALA A 519 1.85 3.89 -78.48
CA ALA A 519 2.94 4.86 -78.36
C ALA A 519 4.07 4.32 -77.47
N ILE A 520 5.14 3.87 -78.12
CA ILE A 520 6.46 3.72 -77.53
C ILE A 520 7.37 4.68 -78.31
N ASP A 521 7.58 5.89 -77.78
CA ASP A 521 8.67 6.76 -78.21
C ASP A 521 9.91 6.34 -77.40
N LEU A 522 10.79 5.53 -78.01
CA LEU A 522 12.14 5.28 -77.51
C LEU A 522 13.12 6.15 -78.31
N GLU A 523 13.60 7.23 -77.71
CA GLU A 523 14.78 7.92 -78.22
C GLU A 523 16.06 7.12 -77.89
N ALA A 524 16.86 6.92 -78.95
CA ALA A 524 18.26 6.46 -78.99
C ALA A 524 18.55 4.94 -78.94
N ASP A 525 18.83 4.44 -80.16
CA ASP A 525 19.91 3.55 -80.57
C ASP A 525 19.71 2.01 -80.55
N THR A 526 19.42 1.50 -81.76
CA THR A 526 19.54 0.13 -82.32
C THR A 526 18.93 -1.08 -81.60
N ILE A 527 17.79 -1.56 -82.14
CA ILE A 527 17.27 -2.93 -81.95
C ILE A 527 17.59 -3.77 -83.22
N ARG A 528 18.27 -4.91 -83.07
CA ARG A 528 18.40 -5.97 -84.10
C ARG A 528 17.44 -7.11 -83.76
N LEU A 529 16.58 -7.48 -84.71
CA LEU A 529 15.66 -8.63 -84.63
C LEU A 529 16.08 -9.68 -85.69
N GLU A 530 16.29 -10.93 -85.26
CA GLU A 530 16.46 -12.10 -86.14
C GLU A 530 15.09 -12.66 -86.57
N PRO A 531 14.97 -13.28 -87.76
CA PRO A 531 13.68 -13.55 -88.38
C PRO A 531 13.03 -14.85 -87.87
N GLN A 532 11.91 -14.72 -87.18
CA GLN A 532 10.89 -15.77 -87.03
C GLN A 532 9.57 -15.25 -87.61
N THR A 533 8.83 -16.15 -88.25
CA THR A 533 7.64 -15.90 -89.07
C THR A 533 6.59 -15.01 -88.40
N PHE A 534 6.17 -13.97 -89.12
CA PHE A 534 5.19 -12.98 -88.67
C PHE A 534 3.78 -13.37 -89.14
N GLU A 535 2.98 -14.02 -88.28
CA GLU A 535 1.55 -14.24 -88.51
C GLU A 535 0.72 -13.03 -88.01
N VAL A 536 -0.03 -12.38 -88.92
CA VAL A 536 -0.90 -11.25 -88.59
C VAL A 536 -2.29 -11.75 -88.25
N GLY A 537 -2.58 -11.87 -86.95
CA GLY A 537 -3.93 -12.06 -86.43
C GLY A 537 -4.73 -10.75 -86.40
N ASN A 538 -5.78 -10.69 -87.24
CA ASN A 538 -6.95 -9.80 -87.19
C ASN A 538 -6.79 -8.37 -86.65
N THR A 539 -5.79 -7.64 -87.13
CA THR A 539 -5.74 -6.18 -87.02
C THR A 539 -5.35 -5.60 -88.38
N THR A 540 -6.20 -4.73 -88.91
CA THR A 540 -5.96 -4.01 -90.16
C THR A 540 -4.79 -3.07 -89.97
N ASN A 541 -3.70 -3.36 -90.69
CA ASN A 541 -2.43 -2.64 -90.80
C ASN A 541 -1.38 -3.06 -89.77
N VAL A 542 -0.52 -4.01 -90.18
CA VAL A 542 0.84 -4.09 -89.66
C VAL A 542 1.81 -3.64 -90.76
N GLU A 543 2.48 -2.52 -90.53
CA GLU A 543 3.75 -2.16 -91.20
C GLU A 543 4.90 -2.93 -90.53
N ILE A 544 5.59 -3.77 -91.29
CA ILE A 544 6.84 -4.41 -90.84
C ILE A 544 8.03 -3.54 -91.25
N THR A 545 8.92 -3.33 -90.28
CA THR A 545 10.17 -2.54 -90.34
C THR A 545 11.40 -3.46 -90.51
N GLY A 546 12.28 -3.18 -91.48
CA GLY A 546 13.57 -3.87 -91.71
C GLY A 546 14.14 -3.56 -93.11
N TYR A 547 15.47 -3.38 -93.26
CA TYR A 547 16.06 -2.84 -94.49
C TYR A 547 15.88 -3.75 -95.71
N ILE A 548 15.05 -3.32 -96.67
CA ILE A 548 15.16 -3.74 -98.06
C ILE A 548 16.43 -3.08 -98.61
N ALA A 549 17.59 -3.73 -98.48
CA ALA A 549 18.77 -3.26 -99.19
C ALA A 549 18.54 -3.47 -100.70
N LYS A 550 18.03 -2.44 -101.38
CA LYS A 550 18.12 -2.35 -102.84
C LYS A 550 19.60 -2.46 -103.19
N SER A 551 19.91 -3.37 -104.13
CA SER A 551 21.26 -3.57 -104.65
C SER A 551 21.98 -2.24 -104.89
N THR A 552 23.19 -2.09 -104.34
CA THR A 552 24.06 -0.93 -104.62
C THR A 552 24.86 -1.11 -105.91
N ALA A 553 24.67 -2.22 -106.63
CA ALA A 553 25.37 -2.47 -107.89
C ALA A 553 24.94 -1.44 -108.95
N ILE A 554 25.92 -0.86 -109.64
CA ILE A 554 25.70 -0.02 -110.82
C ILE A 554 25.87 -0.90 -112.05
N ALA A 555 24.77 -1.30 -112.67
CA ALA A 555 24.77 -2.20 -113.82
C ALA A 555 23.56 -1.93 -114.72
N CYS A 556 23.78 -1.91 -116.03
CA CYS A 556 22.73 -1.67 -117.01
C CYS A 556 22.83 -2.70 -118.14
N ARG A 557 21.69 -3.10 -118.68
CA ARG A 557 21.57 -3.96 -119.86
C ARG A 557 20.49 -3.41 -120.78
N ALA A 558 20.91 -2.70 -121.83
CA ALA A 558 20.03 -2.26 -122.90
C ALA A 558 19.89 -3.35 -123.97
N TYR A 559 18.68 -3.52 -124.50
CA TYR A 559 18.37 -4.51 -125.53
C TYR A 559 17.54 -3.91 -126.66
N ARG A 560 17.58 -4.56 -127.81
CA ARG A 560 16.65 -4.30 -128.92
C ARG A 560 15.65 -5.44 -129.07
N SER A 561 14.40 -5.12 -129.39
CA SER A 561 13.26 -6.03 -129.58
C SER A 561 12.78 -6.19 -131.02
N THR A 562 13.38 -5.48 -131.98
CA THR A 562 13.15 -5.64 -133.41
C THR A 562 14.46 -5.72 -134.19
N ASP A 563 14.48 -6.42 -135.31
CA ASP A 563 15.68 -6.52 -136.15
C ASP A 563 16.18 -5.14 -136.62
N GLN A 564 17.49 -4.96 -136.76
CA GLN A 564 18.07 -3.73 -137.30
C GLN A 564 18.87 -4.02 -138.59
N PRO A 565 18.54 -3.41 -139.74
CA PRO A 565 19.32 -3.53 -140.95
C PRO A 565 20.68 -2.83 -140.80
N ILE A 566 21.75 -3.52 -141.20
CA ILE A 566 23.12 -3.00 -141.22
C ILE A 566 23.54 -2.89 -142.69
N SER A 567 23.92 -1.69 -143.14
CA SER A 567 24.34 -1.46 -144.52
C SER A 567 25.64 -2.18 -144.86
N SER A 568 25.78 -2.66 -146.10
CA SER A 568 27.01 -3.33 -146.55
C SER A 568 28.17 -2.34 -146.64
N GLY A 569 29.34 -2.71 -146.11
CA GLY A 569 30.57 -1.93 -146.20
C GLY A 569 30.62 -0.68 -145.32
N ALA A 570 29.67 -0.54 -144.39
CA ALA A 570 29.59 0.60 -143.47
C ALA A 570 29.30 0.15 -142.05
N TRP A 571 29.81 0.90 -141.07
CA TRP A 571 29.47 0.69 -139.68
C TRP A 571 28.10 1.31 -139.36
N THR A 572 27.28 0.56 -138.64
CA THR A 572 26.00 1.04 -138.14
C THR A 572 25.97 0.88 -136.62
N THR A 573 25.66 1.96 -135.91
CA THR A 573 25.46 1.91 -134.46
C THR A 573 24.12 1.24 -134.15
N ILE A 574 24.13 0.32 -133.19
CA ILE A 574 22.91 -0.34 -132.73
C ILE A 574 22.11 0.61 -131.85
N SER A 575 20.82 0.72 -132.14
CA SER A 575 19.87 1.39 -131.26
C SER A 575 19.12 0.35 -130.41
N PHE A 576 18.88 0.67 -129.15
CA PHE A 576 18.17 -0.19 -128.20
C PHE A 576 16.74 0.31 -128.02
N SER A 577 15.80 -0.61 -127.84
CA SER A 577 14.37 -0.28 -127.67
C SER A 577 13.93 -0.31 -126.21
N GLY A 578 14.76 -0.81 -125.30
CA GLY A 578 14.49 -0.81 -123.87
C GLY A 578 15.67 -1.30 -123.03
N VAL A 579 15.46 -1.33 -121.71
CA VAL A 579 16.40 -1.88 -120.72
C VAL A 579 15.81 -3.12 -120.08
N GLY A 580 16.62 -4.17 -119.95
CA GLY A 580 16.24 -5.37 -119.18
C GLY A 580 16.37 -5.09 -117.69
N TRP A 581 17.42 -4.37 -117.31
CA TRP A 581 17.63 -3.82 -115.97
C TRP A 581 18.58 -2.64 -116.06
N ASP A 582 18.33 -1.63 -115.25
CA ASP A 582 19.23 -0.50 -114.97
C ASP A 582 19.26 -0.34 -113.45
N SER A 583 20.24 -0.99 -112.83
CA SER A 583 20.43 -1.04 -111.37
C SER A 583 21.44 0.02 -110.98
N HIS A 584 21.07 0.86 -110.03
CA HIS A 584 21.96 1.80 -109.36
C HIS A 584 21.34 2.26 -108.03
N PRO A 585 22.15 2.75 -107.08
CA PRO A 585 21.67 3.41 -105.87
C PRO A 585 20.73 4.60 -106.16
N SER A 586 19.89 4.95 -105.18
CA SER A 586 19.05 6.17 -105.23
C SER A 586 19.93 7.42 -105.33
N GLY A 587 19.63 8.31 -106.28
CA GLY A 587 20.38 9.57 -106.49
C GLY A 587 21.32 9.57 -107.69
N ILE A 588 21.52 8.42 -108.34
CA ILE A 588 22.18 8.29 -109.64
C ILE A 588 21.10 8.25 -110.73
N SER A 589 21.34 8.90 -111.88
CA SER A 589 20.43 8.85 -113.04
C SER A 589 20.52 7.51 -113.78
N ASP A 590 19.50 7.16 -114.55
CA ASP A 590 19.53 5.98 -115.42
C ASP A 590 20.74 6.04 -116.37
N GLN A 591 21.33 4.87 -116.62
CA GLN A 591 22.51 4.72 -117.45
C GLN A 591 22.15 4.58 -118.94
N TRP A 592 20.91 4.19 -119.24
CA TRP A 592 20.34 4.23 -120.59
C TRP A 592 19.16 5.20 -120.63
N SER A 593 19.00 5.89 -121.76
CA SER A 593 17.85 6.77 -122.00
C SER A 593 17.29 6.55 -123.40
N SER A 594 15.96 6.45 -123.50
CA SER A 594 15.24 6.39 -124.78
C SER A 594 15.45 7.64 -125.65
N GLY A 595 15.84 8.78 -125.05
CA GLY A 595 16.20 10.00 -125.78
C GLY A 595 17.53 9.89 -126.53
N THR A 596 18.41 8.97 -126.15
CA THR A 596 19.67 8.66 -126.85
C THR A 596 19.88 7.15 -126.92
N PRO A 597 19.07 6.44 -127.71
CA PRO A 597 18.89 4.99 -127.57
C PRO A 597 20.08 4.15 -128.05
N THR A 598 21.15 4.76 -128.58
CA THR A 598 22.32 4.06 -129.13
C THR A 598 23.44 3.82 -128.12
N ARG A 599 23.32 4.37 -126.90
CA ARG A 599 24.41 4.41 -125.94
C ARG A 599 23.99 4.06 -124.52
N LEU A 600 24.97 3.59 -123.74
CA LEU A 600 24.95 3.63 -122.27
C LEU A 600 25.88 4.75 -121.82
N THR A 601 25.43 5.60 -120.89
CA THR A 601 26.20 6.72 -120.32
C THR A 601 26.58 6.41 -118.87
N CYS A 602 27.87 6.53 -118.58
CA CYS A 602 28.46 6.24 -117.29
C CYS A 602 28.08 7.38 -116.35
N GLN A 603 27.45 7.08 -115.22
CA GLN A 603 27.03 8.10 -114.27
C GLN A 603 28.01 8.23 -113.10
N VAL A 604 28.83 7.19 -112.87
CA VAL A 604 29.79 7.12 -111.77
C VAL A 604 31.11 6.59 -112.30
N SER A 605 32.19 7.36 -112.15
CA SER A 605 33.51 6.92 -112.58
C SER A 605 33.91 5.62 -111.89
N GLY A 606 34.52 4.69 -112.63
CA GLY A 606 34.93 3.40 -112.08
C GLY A 606 35.44 2.43 -113.13
N LEU A 607 35.79 1.22 -112.69
CA LEU A 607 36.14 0.12 -113.58
C LEU A 607 34.87 -0.66 -113.93
N TYR A 608 34.57 -0.76 -115.23
CA TYR A 608 33.40 -1.47 -115.74
C TYR A 608 33.81 -2.71 -116.54
N LEU A 609 33.12 -3.82 -116.29
CA LEU A 609 33.04 -4.92 -117.25
C LEU A 609 31.93 -4.59 -118.24
N ILE A 610 32.28 -4.44 -119.49
CA ILE A 610 31.37 -4.07 -120.57
C ILE A 610 31.23 -5.28 -121.50
N THR A 611 29.99 -5.65 -121.81
CA THR A 611 29.68 -6.73 -122.74
C THR A 611 28.73 -6.26 -123.85
N GLY A 612 28.95 -6.77 -125.05
CA GLY A 612 28.12 -6.51 -126.22
C GLY A 612 27.79 -7.81 -126.93
N GLN A 613 26.55 -7.96 -127.39
CA GLN A 613 26.13 -9.15 -128.12
C GLN A 613 25.41 -8.73 -129.40
N LEU A 614 25.73 -9.40 -130.52
CA LEU A 614 25.08 -9.22 -131.82
C LEU A 614 24.85 -10.57 -132.48
N SER A 615 23.81 -10.68 -133.28
CA SER A 615 23.55 -11.87 -134.11
C SER A 615 23.22 -11.43 -135.53
N PHE A 616 24.12 -11.60 -136.48
CA PHE A 616 23.84 -11.27 -137.89
C PHE A 616 23.06 -12.39 -138.56
N ALA A 617 22.11 -12.04 -139.43
CA ALA A 617 21.42 -13.01 -140.28
C ALA A 617 22.42 -13.82 -141.14
N GLY A 618 22.10 -15.09 -141.40
CA GLY A 618 22.95 -15.98 -142.19
C GLY A 618 23.12 -15.46 -143.62
N ASN A 619 24.37 -15.34 -144.09
CA ASN A 619 24.72 -14.96 -145.45
C ASN A 619 26.17 -15.35 -145.70
N ALA A 620 26.46 -15.97 -146.84
CA ALA A 620 27.75 -16.59 -147.18
C ALA A 620 28.87 -15.61 -147.54
N THR A 621 28.58 -14.32 -147.68
CA THR A 621 29.47 -13.33 -148.28
C THR A 621 29.97 -12.31 -147.24
N GLY A 622 31.27 -12.00 -147.31
CA GLY A 622 31.91 -10.96 -146.52
C GLY A 622 32.32 -11.40 -145.11
N ARG A 623 32.32 -10.46 -144.18
CA ARG A 623 32.67 -10.58 -142.76
C ARG A 623 31.54 -10.03 -141.92
N ARG A 624 31.45 -10.48 -140.68
CA ARG A 624 30.59 -9.92 -139.63
C ARG A 624 31.49 -9.42 -138.52
N ILE A 625 31.29 -8.17 -138.13
CA ILE A 625 32.14 -7.53 -137.14
C ILE A 625 31.25 -6.79 -136.15
N GLY A 626 31.51 -7.02 -134.87
CA GLY A 626 30.95 -6.23 -133.79
C GLY A 626 32.07 -5.46 -133.11
N ARG A 627 31.75 -4.26 -132.64
CA ARG A 627 32.67 -3.45 -131.83
C ARG A 627 31.96 -2.70 -130.71
N ILE A 628 32.72 -2.24 -129.73
CA ILE A 628 32.27 -1.26 -128.74
C ILE A 628 33.13 0.00 -128.90
N TYR A 629 32.47 1.14 -129.07
CA TYR A 629 33.10 2.46 -129.05
C TYR A 629 32.91 3.14 -127.71
N LEU A 630 33.95 3.83 -127.25
CA LEU A 630 33.91 4.80 -126.18
C LEU A 630 33.89 6.21 -126.80
N ASN A 631 32.93 7.02 -126.36
CA ASN A 631 32.76 8.43 -126.75
C ASN A 631 32.80 8.65 -128.28
N GLY A 632 32.11 7.75 -129.01
CA GLY A 632 31.91 7.83 -130.47
C GLY A 632 33.15 7.65 -131.35
N SER A 633 34.35 7.46 -130.80
CA SER A 633 35.60 7.49 -131.57
C SER A 633 36.64 6.43 -131.17
N THR A 634 36.70 6.04 -129.90
CA THR A 634 37.75 5.13 -129.40
C THR A 634 37.25 3.69 -129.37
N GLU A 635 37.78 2.82 -130.23
CA GLU A 635 37.41 1.40 -130.24
C GLU A 635 38.02 0.70 -129.01
N ILE A 636 37.17 0.09 -128.17
CA ILE A 636 37.60 -0.57 -126.93
C ILE A 636 37.40 -2.09 -126.96
N ALA A 637 36.60 -2.61 -127.89
CA ALA A 637 36.48 -4.04 -128.16
C ALA A 637 36.09 -4.25 -129.62
N LEU A 638 36.63 -5.28 -130.27
CA LEU A 638 36.23 -5.70 -131.60
C LEU A 638 36.37 -7.21 -131.75
N GLN A 639 35.43 -7.83 -132.46
CA GLN A 639 35.52 -9.22 -132.87
C GLN A 639 35.02 -9.35 -134.31
N SER A 640 35.76 -10.08 -135.12
CA SER A 640 35.45 -10.32 -136.54
C SER A 640 35.34 -11.81 -136.81
N HIS A 641 34.29 -12.18 -137.54
CA HIS A 641 34.09 -13.53 -138.07
C HIS A 641 33.91 -13.50 -139.59
N PRO A 642 34.41 -14.50 -140.32
CA PRO A 642 34.05 -14.68 -141.73
C PRO A 642 32.57 -15.05 -141.85
N ALA A 643 31.96 -14.71 -142.98
CA ALA A 643 30.59 -15.08 -143.30
C ALA A 643 30.39 -16.60 -143.42
N THR A 644 29.19 -17.09 -143.05
CA THR A 644 28.79 -18.50 -143.16
C THR A 644 27.46 -18.60 -143.90
N SER A 645 27.28 -19.65 -144.70
CA SER A 645 26.20 -19.71 -145.70
C SER A 645 24.78 -19.87 -145.16
N THR A 646 24.60 -20.38 -143.94
CA THR A 646 23.29 -20.91 -143.52
C THR A 646 22.88 -20.56 -142.09
N ASN A 647 23.83 -20.28 -141.20
CA ASN A 647 23.55 -19.98 -139.79
C ASN A 647 23.80 -18.50 -139.47
N PRO A 648 23.03 -17.91 -138.54
CA PRO A 648 23.37 -16.62 -137.97
C PRO A 648 24.77 -16.62 -137.34
N ILE A 649 25.47 -15.49 -137.44
CA ILE A 649 26.77 -15.31 -136.79
C ILE A 649 26.58 -14.51 -135.51
N HIS A 650 26.92 -15.13 -134.39
CA HIS A 650 26.89 -14.51 -133.07
C HIS A 650 28.25 -13.88 -132.75
N ILE A 651 28.23 -12.63 -132.32
CA ILE A 651 29.41 -11.88 -131.88
C ILE A 651 29.19 -11.50 -130.43
N THR A 652 30.16 -11.81 -129.58
CA THR A 652 30.15 -11.48 -128.16
C THR A 652 31.43 -10.74 -127.82
N LEU A 653 31.28 -9.50 -127.39
CA LEU A 653 32.35 -8.60 -127.01
C LEU A 653 32.39 -8.53 -125.49
N SER A 654 33.60 -8.49 -124.92
CA SER A 654 33.81 -8.29 -123.49
C SER A 654 35.10 -7.50 -123.30
N VAL A 655 35.06 -6.45 -122.47
CA VAL A 655 36.24 -5.65 -122.13
C VAL A 655 36.08 -5.06 -120.72
N LEU A 656 37.19 -5.02 -119.97
CA LEU A 656 37.31 -4.20 -118.76
C LEU A 656 37.84 -2.83 -119.13
N ARG A 657 37.10 -1.77 -118.78
CA ARG A 657 37.49 -0.39 -119.09
C ARG A 657 37.18 0.54 -117.94
N ILE A 658 38.12 1.44 -117.64
CA ILE A 658 37.86 2.57 -116.74
C ILE A 658 37.04 3.61 -117.52
N LEU A 659 35.91 4.00 -116.96
CA LEU A 659 35.03 5.05 -117.47
C LEU A 659 34.96 6.17 -116.44
N ASN A 660 34.87 7.42 -116.93
CA ASN A 660 34.54 8.57 -116.10
C ASN A 660 33.03 8.86 -116.20
N SER A 661 32.47 9.51 -115.18
CA SER A 661 31.11 10.05 -115.25
C SER A 661 30.97 10.96 -116.49
N GLY A 662 29.94 10.71 -117.30
CA GLY A 662 29.69 11.34 -118.59
C GLY A 662 30.21 10.57 -119.82
N ASP A 663 31.16 9.65 -119.66
CA ASP A 663 31.61 8.79 -120.76
C ASP A 663 30.47 7.88 -121.23
N TYR A 664 30.35 7.66 -122.53
CA TYR A 664 29.32 6.76 -123.08
C TYR A 664 29.92 5.72 -124.01
N ILE A 665 29.26 4.56 -124.06
CA ILE A 665 29.63 3.46 -124.94
C ILE A 665 28.55 3.15 -125.95
N GLU A 666 28.96 2.71 -127.14
CA GLU A 666 28.07 2.37 -128.25
C GLU A 666 28.46 1.03 -128.86
N LEU A 667 27.47 0.21 -129.18
CA LEU A 667 27.67 -1.06 -129.87
C LEU A 667 27.55 -0.83 -131.38
N GLY A 668 28.61 -1.14 -132.12
CA GLY A 668 28.65 -1.03 -133.58
C GLY A 668 28.59 -2.40 -134.24
N ALA A 669 27.85 -2.48 -135.34
CA ALA A 669 27.80 -3.64 -136.22
C ALA A 669 28.29 -3.26 -137.62
N TYR A 670 29.10 -4.12 -138.23
CA TYR A 670 29.56 -4.00 -139.61
C TYR A 670 29.42 -5.34 -140.32
N GLN A 671 29.03 -5.24 -141.59
CA GLN A 671 28.99 -6.37 -142.50
C GLN A 671 29.22 -5.87 -143.93
N ASP A 672 29.79 -6.70 -144.80
CA ASP A 672 30.08 -6.38 -146.20
C ASP A 672 29.61 -7.49 -147.15
N SER A 673 28.39 -7.99 -146.93
CA SER A 673 27.77 -9.05 -147.74
C SER A 673 27.35 -8.64 -149.15
N GLY A 674 27.47 -7.36 -149.51
CA GLY A 674 27.04 -6.79 -150.79
C GLY A 674 25.63 -6.19 -150.77
N SER A 675 24.83 -6.43 -149.73
CA SER A 675 23.51 -5.82 -149.51
C SER A 675 23.25 -5.59 -148.02
N SER A 676 22.15 -4.92 -147.66
CA SER A 676 21.79 -4.72 -146.25
C SER A 676 21.47 -6.07 -145.58
N LEU A 677 22.03 -6.31 -144.40
CA LEU A 677 21.84 -7.54 -143.63
C LEU A 677 21.45 -7.21 -142.20
N ASN A 678 20.44 -7.89 -141.67
CA ASN A 678 19.93 -7.59 -140.34
C ASN A 678 20.84 -8.16 -139.25
N VAL A 679 20.97 -7.42 -138.15
CA VAL A 679 21.15 -8.04 -136.84
C VAL A 679 19.78 -8.45 -136.29
N LEU A 680 19.67 -9.71 -135.91
CA LEU A 680 18.44 -10.43 -135.57
C LEU A 680 18.12 -10.31 -134.08
N THR A 681 16.83 -10.22 -133.78
CA THR A 681 16.25 -10.34 -132.44
C THR A 681 15.70 -11.75 -132.23
N GLY A 682 16.05 -12.39 -131.10
CA GLY A 682 15.79 -13.83 -130.86
C GLY A 682 16.63 -14.36 -129.69
N SER A 683 17.06 -15.62 -129.72
CA SER A 683 17.85 -16.25 -128.64
C SER A 683 19.16 -15.51 -128.29
N PHE A 684 19.69 -14.71 -129.23
CA PHE A 684 20.88 -13.85 -129.04
C PHE A 684 20.60 -12.41 -129.49
N THR A 685 19.61 -11.77 -128.86
CA THR A 685 19.22 -10.38 -129.20
C THR A 685 20.38 -9.39 -129.06
N PRO A 686 20.40 -8.28 -129.83
CA PRO A 686 21.41 -7.23 -129.67
C PRO A 686 21.32 -6.60 -128.28
N VAL A 687 22.42 -6.67 -127.55
CA VAL A 687 22.51 -6.21 -126.16
C VAL A 687 23.81 -5.46 -125.96
N LEU A 688 23.73 -4.34 -125.23
CA LEU A 688 24.89 -3.69 -124.64
C LEU A 688 24.67 -3.64 -123.13
N SER A 689 25.65 -4.09 -122.37
CA SER A 689 25.56 -4.16 -120.92
C SER A 689 26.88 -3.78 -120.27
N TRP A 690 26.80 -3.27 -119.06
CA TRP A 690 27.94 -3.18 -118.18
C TRP A 690 27.58 -3.48 -116.73
N THR A 691 28.61 -3.76 -115.94
CA THR A 691 28.53 -3.78 -114.48
C THR A 691 29.79 -3.11 -113.94
N ARG A 692 29.62 -2.16 -113.02
CA ARG A 692 30.73 -1.57 -112.29
C ARG A 692 31.28 -2.59 -111.31
N ILE A 693 32.59 -2.79 -111.32
CA ILE A 693 33.28 -3.75 -110.44
C ILE A 693 33.94 -3.03 -109.26
N VAL A 694 34.47 -1.82 -109.49
CA VAL A 694 35.18 -1.02 -108.47
C VAL A 694 34.82 0.44 -108.59
#